data_AF-A0A7D5V2H2-F1
#
_entry.id   AF-A0A7D5V2H2-F1
#
_cell.length_a   1.000
_cell.length_b   1.000
_cell.length_c   1.000
_cell.angle_alpha   90.00
_cell.angle_beta   90.00
_cell.angle_gamma   90.00
#
_symmetry.space_group_name_H-M   'P 1'
#
loop_
_entity.id
_entity.type
_entity.pdbx_description
1 polymer ?
#
loop_
_entity_poly.entity_id
_entity_poly.type
_entity_poly.pdbx_seq_one_letter_code
_entity_poly.pdbx_strand_id
1 'polypeptide(L)'
;MGKTTPTYSQFGCIGSGFSAIGLGATLKRWYGITDIQFFERHSDLGGTWWANKYPGCACDVPSILYSFSFAPNPKWSQVLATADELWQYLKYVANQYDLESKMTFRAEVSRCEWREQTKRWRMYIRNLDTGETLVHECQFLFGATGLLVKPRPCDIPGADSFKGPLFHSAEWRQDVDVTGKNVVLVGNGCTASQIVPAIVNKTKHLSQFVRSKHWIIPPINVPYTKFWQTLFEHVPGVLAFFRFSIFMYAENDMRGFFMTKAGEAYRKHYEGVATRYIKKTAPAKYHDMLIPDFSLGCKRRIYDPGYCKALHATNLTVSQEPIVEIVPEGVRTRDGNVTEADVIVLANGFDTNEFMAGIEVVGRSGKTINEHWESWDGPEAYACSALNDFPNFFMLLGPNTATGHTSTILAAENNINYALRVIKPVLDGEAQFAEVRRDAEERYSREMQAALKNTVWFSGCHSWYNKEDADGNKWNAMTYPKFQPQFWWESMFPVYSDWIYEVGARTVHMVPQGKERQRRRKISLACEPCRERKSRCDGGKPICSMCRRRALGLERCVYKLENARTASTDEYIKVLHSRIRKLEQVCRDSHVQVPSLDFDLPPIAEAETEADTRQTPTSTPICSDYSFLRLTPTKESSSVDSPLVQAQPPNTAASADNGIVTAEPNSSVSAMGTVITDDDVSVSEDFYGSSSTASFFKEAFDSMKDHKKHHHTQPRREAGRDWRRGSSYFVPSHQFSLPPRDLADHLVATFREKVYYMYPFFHLPSFEAAYRSLWKPQAEPKRPSTSSPTSLGLGCYPDGDANTISFHAALNAIFSLACHYSDLPPAERLAASTTFFLRTKPFVNIDLLEANNLSVVQTLLLIALNLQGTPHPSRCWNASGVACRVAQGLGLHAEHHQDTRGALEKEIRRRTWYGCIVMDMLVSMTYGRPAMTTHISVLPLPSGFEKNLSVPVEPHQVAPRFRFYRENIRLCGILEDILSKVYQPWMNRVSPDLSPITGGNTSPYYSLDTIVMLHRKLSDFENSVHETLSWKREGEIPSEYAALFKAQRLLLHGRFIYLRIMLLRPILTHLSTHEQPKSVGPKLESTTFTDPILAGTSLQCAKLCVEAAIDLLRLLHTNFNPQVPGSWWWDVLYACTAGIVLIIARTCPTLVPSLNQAQMSTAWDECQQILKHVASFNASGRQSLKMLQIIHSKVLVKSGSSPASPNLRPQTTPAAEECDLLQSVAFDSATNFDLSTEPEFQGFGDLDMIGSFFNWDTTSFDAFGGVPIQN
;
A
#
# COMPACT_ATOMS: atom_id res chain seq x y z
N MET A 1 45.88 -15.81 -28.65
CA MET A 1 45.01 -14.67 -28.28
C MET A 1 45.51 -14.15 -26.94
N GLY A 2 46.01 -12.90 -26.90
CA GLY A 2 46.62 -12.33 -25.70
C GLY A 2 45.63 -12.31 -24.53
N LYS A 3 46.11 -12.63 -23.32
CA LYS A 3 45.33 -12.54 -22.08
C LYS A 3 45.03 -11.06 -21.80
N THR A 4 43.99 -10.50 -22.42
CA THR A 4 43.41 -9.24 -21.96
C THR A 4 42.70 -9.52 -20.64
N THR A 5 43.24 -8.99 -19.55
CA THR A 5 42.60 -9.07 -18.24
C THR A 5 41.23 -8.38 -18.35
N PRO A 6 40.11 -9.06 -18.04
CA PRO A 6 38.80 -8.45 -18.16
C PRO A 6 38.69 -7.29 -17.17
N THR A 7 38.08 -6.19 -17.60
CA THR A 7 37.68 -5.10 -16.70
C THR A 7 36.51 -5.56 -15.83
N TYR A 8 36.25 -4.90 -14.70
CA TYR A 8 35.20 -5.32 -13.76
C TYR A 8 34.39 -4.13 -13.24
N SER A 9 33.09 -4.33 -13.06
CA SER A 9 32.19 -3.50 -12.25
C SER A 9 31.27 -4.39 -11.41
N GLN A 10 30.72 -3.87 -10.31
CA GLN A 10 29.70 -4.60 -9.56
C GLN A 10 28.43 -4.80 -10.40
N PHE A 11 27.98 -3.75 -11.10
CA PHE A 11 26.80 -3.77 -11.96
C PHE A 11 27.18 -3.53 -13.44
N GLY A 12 26.71 -4.41 -14.33
CA GLY A 12 26.76 -4.20 -15.78
C GLY A 12 25.35 -4.00 -16.32
N CYS A 13 25.15 -2.98 -17.17
CA CYS A 13 23.86 -2.72 -17.80
C CYS A 13 24.02 -2.54 -19.31
N ILE A 14 23.16 -3.21 -20.07
CA ILE A 14 23.14 -3.14 -21.53
C ILE A 14 22.06 -2.16 -21.97
N GLY A 15 22.46 -1.06 -22.61
CA GLY A 15 21.61 0.05 -23.01
C GLY A 15 21.71 1.27 -22.09
N SER A 16 21.31 2.43 -22.61
CA SER A 16 21.35 3.73 -21.91
C SER A 16 20.04 4.52 -22.03
N GLY A 17 18.91 3.83 -22.18
CA GLY A 17 17.57 4.42 -22.20
C GLY A 17 16.98 4.69 -20.81
N PHE A 18 15.66 4.96 -20.77
CA PHE A 18 14.91 5.18 -19.53
C PHE A 18 15.17 4.12 -18.45
N SER A 19 15.11 2.83 -18.81
CA SER A 19 15.32 1.73 -17.86
C SER A 19 16.72 1.76 -17.23
N ALA A 20 17.76 2.00 -18.03
CA ALA A 20 19.15 2.04 -17.56
C ALA A 20 19.43 3.27 -16.68
N ILE A 21 18.96 4.45 -17.09
CA ILE A 21 19.09 5.68 -16.31
C ILE A 21 18.32 5.55 -14.98
N GLY A 22 17.13 4.95 -15.01
CA GLY A 22 16.36 4.63 -13.81
C GLY A 22 17.11 3.71 -12.85
N LEU A 23 17.77 2.66 -13.36
CA LEU A 23 18.58 1.74 -12.57
C LEU A 23 19.75 2.48 -11.90
N GLY A 24 20.56 3.20 -12.67
CA GLY A 24 21.72 3.94 -12.15
C GLY A 24 21.33 4.99 -11.11
N ALA A 25 20.29 5.77 -11.39
CA ALA A 25 19.77 6.75 -10.44
C ALA A 25 19.25 6.07 -9.15
N THR A 26 18.58 4.93 -9.26
CA THR A 26 18.05 4.20 -8.09
C THR A 26 19.16 3.59 -7.26
N LEU A 27 20.19 2.98 -7.87
CA LEU A 27 21.36 2.45 -7.16
C LEU A 27 22.06 3.53 -6.34
N LYS A 28 22.29 4.70 -6.94
CA LYS A 28 22.88 5.86 -6.25
C LYS A 28 22.00 6.37 -5.11
N ARG A 29 20.68 6.45 -5.32
CA ARG A 29 19.73 6.97 -4.31
C ARG A 29 19.48 6.02 -3.15
N TRP A 30 19.42 4.71 -3.40
CA TRP A 30 19.05 3.72 -2.37
C TRP A 30 20.24 3.17 -1.63
N TYR A 31 21.37 2.99 -2.32
CA TYR A 31 22.54 2.29 -1.78
C TYR A 31 23.81 3.13 -1.81
N GLY A 32 23.79 4.33 -2.41
CA GLY A 32 25.00 5.12 -2.63
C GLY A 32 25.98 4.46 -3.61
N ILE A 33 25.55 3.43 -4.34
CA ILE A 33 26.41 2.67 -5.25
C ILE A 33 26.54 3.40 -6.58
N THR A 34 27.78 3.62 -6.99
CA THR A 34 28.14 4.22 -8.29
C THR A 34 28.96 3.28 -9.17
N ASP A 35 29.22 2.05 -8.70
CA ASP A 35 29.97 1.02 -9.44
C ASP A 35 29.05 0.28 -10.43
N ILE A 36 28.64 1.01 -11.45
CA ILE A 36 27.86 0.52 -12.58
C ILE A 36 28.54 0.96 -13.88
N GLN A 37 28.57 0.08 -14.87
CA GLN A 37 28.99 0.39 -16.24
C GLN A 37 27.85 0.11 -17.21
N PHE A 38 27.58 1.07 -18.10
CA PHE A 38 26.59 0.94 -19.16
C PHE A 38 27.28 0.75 -20.52
N PHE A 39 26.71 -0.12 -21.36
CA PHE A 39 27.20 -0.35 -22.72
C PHE A 39 26.09 -0.02 -23.71
N GLU A 40 26.34 0.97 -24.58
CA GLU A 40 25.38 1.50 -25.54
C GLU A 40 25.96 1.43 -26.96
N ARG A 41 25.22 0.81 -27.89
CA ARG A 41 25.63 0.69 -29.29
C ARG A 41 25.53 2.00 -30.04
N HIS A 42 24.61 2.87 -29.64
CA HIS A 42 24.46 4.19 -30.21
C HIS A 42 25.56 5.15 -29.73
N SER A 43 25.67 6.30 -30.39
CA SER A 43 26.70 7.30 -30.09
C SER A 43 26.34 8.24 -28.94
N ASP A 44 25.12 8.17 -28.42
CA ASP A 44 24.65 8.99 -27.29
C ASP A 44 23.54 8.22 -26.54
N LEU A 45 23.17 8.71 -25.35
CA LEU A 45 22.14 8.13 -24.50
C LEU A 45 20.73 8.40 -25.02
N GLY A 46 19.75 7.63 -24.54
CA GLY A 46 18.33 7.93 -24.73
C GLY A 46 17.47 6.76 -25.22
N GLY A 47 18.09 5.68 -25.70
CA GLY A 47 17.38 4.50 -26.21
C GLY A 47 16.44 4.85 -27.36
N THR A 48 15.16 4.50 -27.25
CA THR A 48 14.12 4.77 -28.27
C THR A 48 14.10 6.23 -28.73
N TRP A 49 14.28 7.19 -27.81
CA TRP A 49 14.21 8.62 -28.11
C TRP A 49 15.46 9.18 -28.78
N TRP A 50 16.58 8.45 -28.70
CA TRP A 50 17.75 8.73 -29.52
C TRP A 50 17.66 8.03 -30.88
N ALA A 51 17.22 6.77 -30.90
CA ALA A 51 17.17 5.98 -32.13
C ALA A 51 16.14 6.54 -33.14
N ASN A 52 14.94 6.91 -32.69
CA ASN A 52 13.87 7.36 -33.57
C ASN A 52 13.91 8.87 -33.78
N LYS A 53 14.37 9.32 -34.96
CA LYS A 53 14.53 10.74 -35.32
C LYS A 53 13.67 11.19 -36.49
N TYR A 54 12.59 10.48 -36.80
CA TYR A 54 11.69 10.85 -37.88
C TYR A 54 10.88 12.13 -37.55
N PRO A 55 10.49 12.93 -38.56
CA PRO A 55 9.71 14.14 -38.37
C PRO A 55 8.38 13.87 -37.67
N GLY A 56 8.08 14.65 -36.63
CA GLY A 56 6.85 14.52 -35.85
C GLY A 56 6.90 13.49 -34.72
N CYS A 57 8.05 12.84 -34.48
CA CYS A 57 8.20 11.86 -33.41
C CYS A 57 7.88 12.47 -32.03
N ALA A 58 6.88 11.92 -31.36
CA ALA A 58 6.41 12.36 -30.06
C ALA A 58 5.83 11.21 -29.23
N CYS A 59 5.80 11.39 -27.91
CA CYS A 59 5.15 10.43 -27.00
C CYS A 59 3.63 10.51 -27.11
N ASP A 60 2.97 9.39 -26.81
CA ASP A 60 1.51 9.26 -26.78
C ASP A 60 0.94 9.17 -25.34
N VAL A 61 1.79 9.35 -24.34
CA VAL A 61 1.45 9.45 -22.92
C VAL A 61 1.77 10.86 -22.44
N PRO A 62 0.92 11.49 -21.61
CA PRO A 62 1.22 12.81 -21.06
C PRO A 62 2.59 12.87 -20.38
N SER A 63 3.41 13.86 -20.74
CA SER A 63 4.81 14.05 -20.36
C SER A 63 5.03 14.12 -18.84
N ILE A 64 4.08 14.72 -18.12
CA ILE A 64 4.06 14.74 -16.65
C ILE A 64 4.03 13.30 -16.06
N LEU A 65 3.38 12.34 -16.72
CA LEU A 65 3.37 10.92 -16.32
C LEU A 65 4.49 10.11 -16.99
N TYR A 66 4.85 10.45 -18.23
CA TYR A 66 5.96 9.84 -18.97
C TYR A 66 7.32 10.43 -18.57
N SER A 67 7.60 10.39 -17.27
CA SER A 67 8.84 10.85 -16.63
C SER A 67 9.09 10.06 -15.36
N PHE A 68 10.31 10.05 -14.85
CA PHE A 68 10.66 9.35 -13.61
C PHE A 68 9.89 9.91 -12.42
N SER A 69 9.39 9.02 -11.55
CA SER A 69 8.65 9.44 -10.35
C SER A 69 9.51 10.23 -9.37
N PHE A 70 10.82 9.99 -9.41
CA PHE A 70 11.80 10.66 -8.56
C PHE A 70 12.47 11.89 -9.17
N ALA A 71 12.23 12.15 -10.46
CA ALA A 71 12.75 13.31 -11.16
C ALA A 71 11.67 13.93 -12.04
N PRO A 72 10.54 14.38 -11.47
CA PRO A 72 9.47 15.01 -12.24
C PRO A 72 9.97 16.34 -12.84
N ASN A 73 9.56 16.64 -14.07
CA ASN A 73 9.97 17.84 -14.81
C ASN A 73 8.81 18.85 -14.88
N PRO A 74 8.92 20.04 -14.24
CA PRO A 74 7.89 21.08 -14.34
C PRO A 74 7.97 21.88 -15.65
N LYS A 75 9.04 21.69 -16.44
CA LYS A 75 9.36 22.53 -17.61
C LYS A 75 8.92 21.93 -18.95
N TRP A 76 8.08 20.90 -18.94
CA TRP A 76 7.50 20.37 -20.17
C TRP A 76 6.80 21.48 -20.96
N SER A 77 7.04 21.56 -22.27
CA SER A 77 6.44 22.57 -23.15
C SER A 77 5.03 22.20 -23.58
N GLN A 78 4.69 20.90 -23.59
CA GLN A 78 3.38 20.41 -23.99
C GLN A 78 3.02 19.07 -23.33
N VAL A 79 1.74 18.72 -23.39
CA VAL A 79 1.21 17.46 -22.84
C VAL A 79 1.88 16.25 -23.48
N LEU A 80 2.00 16.20 -24.81
CA LEU A 80 2.67 15.09 -25.51
C LEU A 80 4.07 15.53 -25.96
N ALA A 81 5.08 15.32 -25.11
CA ALA A 81 6.45 15.77 -25.37
C ALA A 81 7.03 15.19 -26.67
N THR A 82 7.84 16.02 -27.36
CA THR A 82 8.56 15.59 -28.57
C THR A 82 9.72 14.65 -28.23
N ALA A 83 10.22 13.91 -29.22
CA ALA A 83 11.40 13.06 -29.03
C ALA A 83 12.63 13.85 -28.53
N ASP A 84 12.88 15.04 -29.09
CA ASP A 84 13.99 15.90 -28.67
C ASP A 84 13.86 16.37 -27.21
N GLU A 85 12.66 16.75 -26.81
CA GLU A 85 12.38 17.19 -25.43
C GLU A 85 12.56 16.04 -24.43
N LEU A 86 12.14 14.82 -24.79
CA LEU A 86 12.34 13.62 -23.98
C LEU A 86 13.81 13.22 -23.88
N TRP A 87 14.55 13.32 -24.99
CA TRP A 87 15.99 13.07 -25.00
C TRP A 87 16.73 14.08 -24.11
N GLN A 88 16.39 15.37 -24.19
CA GLN A 88 16.93 16.41 -23.30
C GLN A 88 16.63 16.14 -21.82
N TYR A 89 15.40 15.69 -21.51
CA TYR A 89 15.03 15.28 -20.16
C TYR A 89 15.88 14.10 -19.66
N LEU A 90 16.10 13.08 -20.49
CA LEU A 90 16.96 11.94 -20.13
C LEU A 90 18.40 12.38 -19.88
N LYS A 91 18.95 13.27 -20.73
CA LYS A 91 20.30 13.81 -20.57
C LYS A 91 20.42 14.63 -19.27
N TYR A 92 19.41 15.45 -18.97
CA TYR A 92 19.31 16.16 -17.70
C TYR A 92 19.37 15.19 -16.50
N VAL A 93 18.52 14.15 -16.49
CA VAL A 93 18.50 13.19 -15.37
C VAL A 93 19.82 12.40 -15.27
N ALA A 94 20.37 11.95 -16.38
CA ALA A 94 21.65 11.24 -16.40
C ALA A 94 22.79 12.09 -15.80
N ASN A 95 22.82 13.39 -16.11
CA ASN A 95 23.78 14.34 -15.54
C ASN A 95 23.53 14.57 -14.03
N GLN A 96 22.26 14.78 -13.62
CA GLN A 96 21.91 14.95 -12.19
C GLN A 96 22.40 13.79 -11.31
N TYR A 97 22.47 12.57 -11.85
CA TYR A 97 22.94 11.39 -11.14
C TYR A 97 24.39 10.98 -11.49
N ASP A 98 25.12 11.75 -12.29
CA ASP A 98 26.50 11.47 -12.73
C ASP A 98 26.65 10.08 -13.38
N LEU A 99 25.79 9.80 -14.37
CA LEU A 99 25.74 8.50 -15.06
C LEU A 99 26.45 8.52 -16.42
N GLU A 100 26.53 9.68 -17.09
CA GLU A 100 27.10 9.78 -18.44
C GLU A 100 28.57 9.34 -18.49
N SER A 101 29.34 9.66 -17.44
CA SER A 101 30.73 9.20 -17.28
C SER A 101 30.90 7.68 -17.12
N LYS A 102 29.79 6.97 -16.84
CA LYS A 102 29.72 5.51 -16.69
C LYS A 102 29.20 4.80 -17.95
N MET A 103 28.88 5.56 -19.00
CA MET A 103 28.37 5.03 -20.26
C MET A 103 29.50 4.88 -21.28
N THR A 104 29.64 3.68 -21.83
CA THR A 104 30.48 3.42 -22.99
C THR A 104 29.58 3.38 -24.22
N PHE A 105 29.68 4.41 -25.05
CA PHE A 105 28.98 4.51 -26.32
C PHE A 105 29.72 3.75 -27.42
N ARG A 106 29.05 3.54 -28.56
CA ARG A 106 29.60 2.77 -29.69
C ARG A 106 30.09 1.37 -29.26
N ALA A 107 29.48 0.82 -28.22
CA ALA A 107 29.84 -0.45 -27.59
C ALA A 107 28.68 -1.44 -27.74
N GLU A 108 28.82 -2.38 -28.66
CA GLU A 108 27.84 -3.41 -28.93
C GLU A 108 28.16 -4.66 -28.11
N VAL A 109 27.24 -5.07 -27.23
CA VAL A 109 27.38 -6.32 -26.47
C VAL A 109 26.86 -7.47 -27.33
N SER A 110 27.73 -8.41 -27.71
CA SER A 110 27.35 -9.55 -28.56
C SER A 110 27.01 -10.81 -27.78
N ARG A 111 27.65 -11.00 -26.61
CA ARG A 111 27.47 -12.21 -25.78
C ARG A 111 27.66 -11.91 -24.30
N CYS A 112 26.84 -12.55 -23.46
CA CYS A 112 26.95 -12.55 -22.00
C CYS A 112 26.92 -13.99 -21.49
N GLU A 113 27.85 -14.37 -20.62
CA GLU A 113 27.98 -15.75 -20.13
C GLU A 113 28.11 -15.79 -18.60
N TRP A 114 27.27 -16.59 -17.95
CA TRP A 114 27.38 -16.84 -16.52
C TRP A 114 28.59 -17.72 -16.21
N ARG A 115 29.41 -17.29 -15.25
CA ARG A 115 30.61 -17.98 -14.80
C ARG A 115 30.39 -18.58 -13.43
N GLU A 116 30.15 -19.89 -13.39
CA GLU A 116 29.87 -20.60 -12.14
C GLU A 116 31.02 -20.50 -11.13
N GLN A 117 32.28 -20.51 -11.60
CA GLN A 117 33.45 -20.46 -10.72
C GLN A 117 33.59 -19.12 -9.98
N THR A 118 33.20 -18.03 -10.62
CA THR A 118 33.36 -16.67 -10.09
C THR A 118 32.05 -16.03 -9.64
N LYS A 119 30.92 -16.68 -9.93
CA LYS A 119 29.55 -16.19 -9.68
C LYS A 119 29.32 -14.80 -10.29
N ARG A 120 29.79 -14.63 -11.53
CA ARG A 120 29.78 -13.37 -12.28
C ARG A 120 29.34 -13.59 -13.72
N TRP A 121 28.86 -12.54 -14.36
CA TRP A 121 28.63 -12.47 -15.79
C TRP A 121 29.88 -11.99 -16.51
N ARG A 122 30.23 -12.64 -17.61
CA ARG A 122 31.26 -12.19 -18.55
C ARG A 122 30.60 -11.68 -19.82
N MET A 123 30.93 -10.46 -20.21
CA MET A 123 30.40 -9.75 -21.36
C MET A 123 31.48 -9.60 -22.44
N TYR A 124 31.09 -9.82 -23.69
CA TYR A 124 31.91 -9.56 -24.88
C TYR A 124 31.35 -8.33 -25.58
N ILE A 125 32.14 -7.25 -25.60
CA ILE A 125 31.73 -5.95 -26.09
C ILE A 125 32.60 -5.60 -27.28
N ARG A 126 31.97 -5.34 -28.43
CA ARG A 126 32.62 -4.87 -29.64
C ARG A 126 32.56 -3.36 -29.71
N ASN A 127 33.72 -2.71 -29.84
CA ASN A 127 33.78 -1.30 -30.19
C ASN A 127 33.43 -1.16 -31.68
N LEU A 128 32.40 -0.37 -32.01
CA LEU A 128 31.90 -0.21 -33.37
C LEU A 128 32.76 0.72 -34.23
N ASP A 129 33.64 1.53 -33.63
CA ASP A 129 34.58 2.39 -34.34
C ASP A 129 35.86 1.65 -34.72
N THR A 130 36.41 0.84 -33.81
CA THR A 130 37.69 0.13 -34.03
C THR A 130 37.52 -1.31 -34.48
N GLY A 131 36.34 -1.91 -34.22
CA GLY A 131 36.09 -3.34 -34.38
C GLY A 131 36.71 -4.23 -33.30
N GLU A 132 37.45 -3.66 -32.35
CA GLU A 132 38.09 -4.40 -31.25
C GLU A 132 37.06 -4.98 -30.28
N THR A 133 37.30 -6.20 -29.80
CA THR A 133 36.45 -6.84 -28.78
C THR A 133 37.12 -6.76 -27.41
N LEU A 134 36.45 -6.09 -26.48
CA LEU A 134 36.83 -6.03 -25.07
C LEU A 134 36.00 -7.00 -24.24
N VAL A 135 36.59 -7.51 -23.16
CA VAL A 135 35.92 -8.39 -22.20
C VAL A 135 35.73 -7.65 -20.89
N HIS A 136 34.51 -7.69 -20.37
CA HIS A 136 34.13 -7.08 -19.09
C HIS A 136 33.41 -8.11 -18.22
N GLU A 137 33.65 -8.11 -16.91
CA GLU A 137 32.93 -8.95 -15.97
C GLU A 137 32.10 -8.11 -14.99
N CYS A 138 30.90 -8.58 -14.64
CA CYS A 138 30.07 -7.94 -13.62
C CYS A 138 29.40 -8.96 -12.69
N GLN A 139 29.04 -8.55 -11.47
CA GLN A 139 28.33 -9.43 -10.54
C GLN A 139 26.83 -9.52 -10.88
N PHE A 140 26.21 -8.38 -11.16
CA PHE A 140 24.80 -8.27 -11.55
C PHE A 140 24.71 -7.73 -12.97
N LEU A 141 23.93 -8.41 -13.82
CA LEU A 141 23.72 -8.03 -15.21
C LEU A 141 22.28 -7.58 -15.41
N PHE A 142 22.11 -6.39 -16.01
CA PHE A 142 20.81 -5.83 -16.34
C PHE A 142 20.65 -5.66 -17.85
N GLY A 143 19.65 -6.30 -18.43
CA GLY A 143 19.23 -6.11 -19.82
C GLY A 143 18.24 -4.96 -19.94
N ALA A 144 18.70 -3.79 -20.39
CA ALA A 144 17.87 -2.59 -20.61
C ALA A 144 17.81 -2.24 -22.11
N THR A 145 17.71 -3.27 -22.98
CA THR A 145 17.85 -3.16 -24.44
C THR A 145 16.64 -2.52 -25.13
N GLY A 146 15.52 -2.34 -24.44
CA GLY A 146 14.27 -1.80 -24.99
C GLY A 146 13.44 -2.82 -25.76
N LEU A 147 12.16 -2.48 -25.99
CA LEU A 147 11.15 -3.36 -26.62
C LEU A 147 10.92 -3.11 -28.12
N LEU A 148 11.17 -1.89 -28.59
CA LEU A 148 10.83 -1.41 -29.94
C LEU A 148 12.08 -0.81 -30.59
N VAL A 149 13.05 -1.66 -30.92
CA VAL A 149 14.37 -1.18 -31.35
C VAL A 149 14.84 -1.77 -32.67
N LYS A 150 14.63 -3.06 -32.92
CA LYS A 150 15.02 -3.70 -34.19
C LYS A 150 13.96 -3.39 -35.27
N PRO A 151 14.25 -2.55 -36.27
CA PRO A 151 13.28 -2.24 -37.32
C PRO A 151 12.95 -3.50 -38.12
N ARG A 152 11.71 -3.61 -38.58
CA ARG A 152 11.34 -4.72 -39.47
C ARG A 152 11.98 -4.45 -40.85
N PRO A 153 12.73 -5.40 -41.42
CA PRO A 153 13.32 -5.21 -42.75
C PRO A 153 12.23 -5.03 -43.82
N CYS A 154 12.63 -4.50 -44.98
CA CYS A 154 11.74 -4.44 -46.13
C CYS A 154 11.45 -5.87 -46.62
N ASP A 155 10.20 -6.30 -46.52
CA ASP A 155 9.73 -7.60 -47.01
C ASP A 155 9.08 -7.51 -48.41
N ILE A 156 9.18 -6.35 -49.06
CA ILE A 156 8.64 -6.12 -50.41
C ILE A 156 9.72 -6.48 -51.45
N PRO A 157 9.44 -7.41 -52.39
CA PRO A 157 10.38 -7.77 -53.45
C PRO A 157 10.87 -6.56 -54.25
N GLY A 158 12.10 -6.60 -54.74
CA GLY A 158 12.64 -5.57 -55.63
C GLY A 158 13.19 -4.31 -54.95
N ALA A 159 13.30 -4.29 -53.61
CA ALA A 159 13.84 -3.16 -52.85
C ALA A 159 15.22 -2.69 -53.36
N ASP A 160 16.12 -3.60 -53.71
CA ASP A 160 17.46 -3.30 -54.25
C ASP A 160 17.45 -2.63 -55.64
N SER A 161 16.32 -2.72 -56.36
CA SER A 161 16.17 -2.15 -57.70
C SER A 161 15.81 -0.66 -57.70
N PHE A 162 15.31 -0.15 -56.57
CA PHE A 162 14.84 1.23 -56.45
C PHE A 162 15.99 2.23 -56.62
N LYS A 163 15.80 3.23 -57.50
CA LYS A 163 16.85 4.23 -57.79
C LYS A 163 16.97 5.32 -56.73
N GLY A 164 15.93 5.52 -55.92
CA GLY A 164 15.90 6.54 -54.88
C GLY A 164 16.30 6.02 -53.49
N PRO A 165 16.30 6.87 -52.46
CA PRO A 165 16.51 6.45 -51.08
C PRO A 165 15.33 5.63 -50.55
N LEU A 166 15.62 4.43 -50.03
CA LEU A 166 14.70 3.58 -49.29
C LEU A 166 15.25 3.36 -47.88
N PHE A 167 14.48 3.73 -46.85
CA PHE A 167 14.91 3.55 -45.46
C PHE A 167 13.74 3.39 -44.49
N HIS A 168 14.03 2.80 -43.33
CA HIS A 168 13.06 2.64 -42.26
C HIS A 168 12.96 3.89 -41.38
N SER A 169 11.77 4.18 -40.86
CA SER A 169 11.48 5.34 -40.01
C SER A 169 12.34 5.40 -38.72
N ALA A 170 12.71 4.26 -38.16
CA ALA A 170 13.63 4.16 -37.01
C ALA A 170 15.10 4.45 -37.37
N GLU A 171 15.43 4.48 -38.66
CA GLU A 171 16.77 4.76 -39.19
C GLU A 171 16.69 5.99 -40.10
N TRP A 172 16.01 7.03 -39.60
CA TRP A 172 15.68 8.21 -40.40
C TRP A 172 16.94 8.89 -40.95
N ARG A 173 17.01 8.99 -42.28
CA ARG A 173 18.12 9.63 -43.00
C ARG A 173 17.94 11.14 -43.08
N GLN A 174 18.71 11.86 -42.28
CA GLN A 174 18.71 13.34 -42.25
C GLN A 174 19.28 13.97 -43.53
N ASP A 175 20.06 13.21 -44.30
CA ASP A 175 20.66 13.65 -45.57
C ASP A 175 19.66 13.62 -46.75
N VAL A 176 18.47 13.05 -46.56
CA VAL A 176 17.44 12.95 -47.61
C VAL A 176 16.40 14.06 -47.44
N ASP A 177 16.49 15.09 -48.28
CA ASP A 177 15.42 16.10 -48.39
C ASP A 177 14.21 15.54 -49.15
N VAL A 178 13.01 15.71 -48.58
CA VAL A 178 11.73 15.29 -49.16
C VAL A 178 10.99 16.43 -49.88
N THR A 179 11.55 17.65 -49.83
CA THR A 179 10.91 18.84 -50.40
C THR A 179 10.79 18.73 -51.92
N GLY A 180 9.59 18.96 -52.45
CA GLY A 180 9.31 18.89 -53.89
C GLY A 180 9.41 17.48 -54.50
N LYS A 181 9.51 16.42 -53.69
CA LYS A 181 9.64 15.04 -54.15
C LYS A 181 8.34 14.24 -54.09
N ASN A 182 8.24 13.22 -54.92
CA ASN A 182 7.25 12.15 -54.81
C ASN A 182 7.71 11.18 -53.71
N VAL A 183 6.96 11.07 -52.62
CA VAL A 183 7.32 10.23 -51.48
C VAL A 183 6.28 9.13 -51.31
N VAL A 184 6.75 7.90 -51.19
CA VAL A 184 5.93 6.74 -50.83
C VAL A 184 6.17 6.41 -49.36
N LEU A 185 5.10 6.33 -48.58
CA LEU A 185 5.12 5.92 -47.17
C LEU A 185 4.38 4.60 -47.01
N VAL A 186 5.07 3.56 -46.54
CA VAL A 186 4.49 2.23 -46.32
C VAL A 186 4.14 2.05 -44.85
N GLY A 187 2.85 2.00 -44.53
CA GLY A 187 2.34 1.81 -43.17
C GLY A 187 1.39 2.93 -42.70
N ASN A 188 0.67 2.64 -41.61
CA ASN A 188 -0.37 3.53 -41.07
C ASN A 188 -0.54 3.43 -39.54
N GLY A 189 0.47 2.90 -38.83
CA GLY A 189 0.52 2.92 -37.37
C GLY A 189 0.89 4.29 -36.81
N CYS A 190 1.25 4.36 -35.52
CA CYS A 190 1.60 5.60 -34.83
C CYS A 190 2.71 6.40 -35.54
N THR A 191 3.75 5.72 -36.04
CA THR A 191 4.85 6.35 -36.77
C THR A 191 4.37 7.06 -38.02
N ALA A 192 3.58 6.39 -38.85
CA ALA A 192 3.05 6.97 -40.08
C ALA A 192 2.10 8.13 -39.79
N SER A 193 1.24 8.01 -38.77
CA SER A 193 0.32 9.10 -38.40
C SER A 193 1.04 10.37 -37.94
N GLN A 194 2.26 10.24 -37.41
CA GLN A 194 3.12 11.38 -37.03
C GLN A 194 3.91 11.93 -38.23
N ILE A 195 4.44 11.07 -39.11
CA ILE A 195 5.22 11.48 -40.28
C ILE A 195 4.36 12.24 -41.30
N VAL A 196 3.18 11.71 -41.66
CA VAL A 196 2.33 12.29 -42.71
C VAL A 196 2.05 13.79 -42.51
N PRO A 197 1.49 14.24 -41.36
CA PRO A 197 1.25 15.67 -41.15
C PRO A 197 2.54 16.50 -41.11
N ALA A 198 3.68 15.92 -40.75
CA ALA A 198 4.97 16.62 -40.66
C ALA A 198 5.62 16.86 -42.03
N ILE A 199 5.34 16.03 -43.05
CA ILE A 199 6.00 16.11 -44.36
C ILE A 199 5.07 16.48 -45.52
N VAL A 200 3.75 16.29 -45.40
CA VAL A 200 2.80 16.45 -46.53
C VAL A 200 2.88 17.82 -47.21
N ASN A 201 3.13 18.90 -46.46
CA ASN A 201 3.22 20.25 -47.03
C ASN A 201 4.57 20.54 -47.71
N LYS A 202 5.53 19.62 -47.62
CA LYS A 202 6.87 19.73 -48.23
C LYS A 202 6.98 18.91 -49.50
N THR A 203 6.24 17.80 -49.60
CA THR A 203 6.33 16.88 -50.74
C THR A 203 5.58 17.39 -51.97
N LYS A 204 6.04 17.01 -53.17
CA LYS A 204 5.28 17.22 -54.42
C LYS A 204 4.04 16.33 -54.43
N HIS A 205 4.19 15.07 -54.05
CA HIS A 205 3.10 14.15 -53.81
C HIS A 205 3.49 13.15 -52.72
N LEU A 206 2.56 12.80 -51.83
CA LEU A 206 2.73 11.78 -50.80
C LEU A 206 1.74 10.66 -51.03
N SER A 207 2.24 9.45 -51.29
CA SER A 207 1.43 8.24 -51.46
C SER A 207 1.60 7.33 -50.25
N GLN A 208 0.53 7.12 -49.48
CA GLN A 208 0.54 6.26 -48.31
C GLN A 208 -0.15 4.93 -48.60
N PHE A 209 0.55 3.83 -48.33
CA PHE A 209 0.00 2.48 -48.46
C PHE A 209 -0.36 1.90 -47.09
N VAL A 210 -1.64 1.58 -46.92
CA VAL A 210 -2.26 1.16 -45.66
C VAL A 210 -2.59 -0.33 -45.71
N ARG A 211 -2.06 -1.11 -44.76
CA ARG A 211 -2.37 -2.54 -44.64
C ARG A 211 -3.42 -2.86 -43.59
N SER A 212 -3.38 -2.21 -42.43
CA SER A 212 -4.23 -2.58 -41.30
C SER A 212 -4.76 -1.37 -40.58
N LYS A 213 -6.06 -1.31 -40.33
CA LYS A 213 -6.73 -0.16 -39.70
C LYS A 213 -6.27 0.07 -38.25
N HIS A 214 -6.43 1.29 -37.75
CA HIS A 214 -6.13 1.69 -36.36
C HIS A 214 -7.24 2.59 -35.82
N TRP A 215 -7.54 2.48 -34.52
CA TRP A 215 -8.46 3.40 -33.85
C TRP A 215 -7.76 4.75 -33.64
N ILE A 216 -8.30 5.80 -34.28
CA ILE A 216 -7.85 7.18 -34.15
C ILE A 216 -8.82 7.92 -33.23
N ILE A 217 -8.29 8.55 -32.18
CA ILE A 217 -9.06 9.27 -31.17
C ILE A 217 -8.66 10.76 -31.15
N PRO A 218 -9.52 11.65 -30.61
CA PRO A 218 -9.25 13.07 -30.58
C PRO A 218 -7.87 13.43 -29.97
N PRO A 219 -7.21 14.50 -30.46
CA PRO A 219 -5.95 14.97 -29.91
C PRO A 219 -6.10 15.36 -28.43
N ILE A 220 -5.05 15.10 -27.66
CA ILE A 220 -4.90 15.59 -26.28
C ILE A 220 -3.69 16.52 -26.11
N ASN A 221 -2.95 16.76 -27.19
CA ASN A 221 -1.73 17.57 -27.11
C ASN A 221 -2.07 19.05 -27.06
N VAL A 222 -1.84 19.65 -25.89
CA VAL A 222 -1.94 21.10 -25.69
C VAL A 222 -0.62 21.63 -25.12
N PRO A 223 -0.18 22.84 -25.53
CA PRO A 223 1.01 23.45 -24.97
C PRO A 223 0.76 23.85 -23.52
N TYR A 224 1.74 23.63 -22.64
CA TYR A 224 1.71 24.17 -21.30
C TYR A 224 2.07 25.66 -21.36
N THR A 225 1.16 26.51 -20.91
CA THR A 225 1.43 27.94 -20.81
C THR A 225 2.50 28.21 -19.75
N LYS A 226 3.17 29.36 -19.84
CA LYS A 226 4.12 29.81 -18.79
C LYS A 226 3.49 29.84 -17.40
N PHE A 227 2.19 30.13 -17.32
CA PHE A 227 1.43 30.06 -16.08
C PHE A 227 1.45 28.64 -15.47
N TRP A 228 1.12 27.61 -16.25
CA TRP A 228 1.15 26.22 -15.79
C TRP A 228 2.56 25.76 -15.40
N GLN A 229 3.57 26.08 -16.21
CA GLN A 229 4.97 25.77 -15.91
C GLN A 229 5.43 26.43 -14.59
N THR A 230 5.08 27.70 -14.38
CA THR A 230 5.39 28.43 -13.15
C THR A 230 4.68 27.78 -11.95
N LEU A 231 3.42 27.37 -12.11
CA LEU A 231 2.65 26.69 -11.07
C LEU A 231 3.26 25.33 -10.72
N PHE A 232 3.66 24.55 -11.72
CA PHE A 232 4.34 23.26 -11.51
C PHE A 232 5.70 23.42 -10.81
N GLU A 233 6.44 24.50 -11.10
CA GLU A 233 7.76 24.76 -10.52
C GLU A 233 7.70 25.33 -9.11
N HIS A 234 6.74 26.20 -8.81
CA HIS A 234 6.75 27.01 -7.57
C HIS A 234 5.70 26.60 -6.54
N VAL A 235 4.61 25.92 -6.91
CA VAL A 235 3.55 25.54 -5.96
C VAL A 235 3.72 24.08 -5.54
N PRO A 236 4.08 23.82 -4.26
CA PRO A 236 4.32 22.46 -3.78
C PRO A 236 3.11 21.55 -3.99
N GLY A 237 3.33 20.36 -4.55
CA GLY A 237 2.32 19.33 -4.74
C GLY A 237 1.48 19.44 -6.00
N VAL A 238 1.46 20.57 -6.73
CA VAL A 238 0.63 20.70 -7.95
C VAL A 238 1.07 19.72 -9.04
N LEU A 239 2.36 19.69 -9.37
CA LEU A 239 2.89 18.74 -10.36
C LEU A 239 2.58 17.28 -9.98
N ALA A 240 2.70 16.96 -8.68
CA ALA A 240 2.39 15.63 -8.16
C ALA A 240 0.89 15.30 -8.26
N PHE A 241 0.01 16.25 -7.96
CA PHE A 241 -1.43 16.13 -8.13
C PHE A 241 -1.79 15.86 -9.59
N PHE A 242 -1.30 16.68 -10.53
CA PHE A 242 -1.54 16.48 -11.96
C PHE A 242 -1.02 15.13 -12.45
N ARG A 243 0.19 14.73 -12.01
CA ARG A 243 0.73 13.40 -12.31
C ARG A 243 -0.19 12.29 -11.81
N PHE A 244 -0.68 12.40 -10.57
CA PHE A 244 -1.59 11.42 -9.98
C PHE A 244 -2.96 11.40 -10.69
N SER A 245 -3.52 12.55 -11.04
CA SER A 245 -4.79 12.63 -11.79
C SER A 245 -4.68 11.98 -13.17
N ILE A 246 -3.58 12.24 -13.89
CA ILE A 246 -3.30 11.59 -15.19
C ILE A 246 -3.15 10.08 -15.00
N PHE A 247 -2.44 9.64 -13.96
CA PHE A 247 -2.31 8.23 -13.62
C PHE A 247 -3.67 7.57 -13.36
N MET A 248 -4.53 8.18 -12.54
CA MET A 248 -5.87 7.65 -12.24
C MET A 248 -6.74 7.56 -13.49
N TYR A 249 -6.67 8.57 -14.36
CA TYR A 249 -7.37 8.54 -15.65
C TYR A 249 -6.88 7.39 -16.53
N ALA A 250 -5.56 7.25 -16.69
CA ALA A 250 -4.94 6.18 -17.46
C ALA A 250 -5.33 4.79 -16.90
N GLU A 251 -5.25 4.58 -15.58
CA GLU A 251 -5.63 3.30 -14.96
C GLU A 251 -7.10 2.95 -15.13
N ASN A 252 -8.01 3.93 -15.20
CA ASN A 252 -9.42 3.67 -15.47
C ASN A 252 -9.66 3.07 -16.86
N ASP A 253 -8.79 3.36 -17.85
CA ASP A 253 -8.89 2.77 -19.20
C ASP A 253 -8.64 1.26 -19.22
N MET A 254 -7.93 0.72 -18.22
CA MET A 254 -7.67 -0.73 -18.10
C MET A 254 -8.98 -1.54 -18.07
N ARG A 255 -10.09 -0.94 -17.59
CA ARG A 255 -11.42 -1.56 -17.57
C ARG A 255 -11.91 -1.96 -18.97
N GLY A 256 -11.50 -1.21 -20.00
CA GLY A 256 -11.82 -1.49 -21.39
C GLY A 256 -11.10 -2.72 -21.97
N PHE A 257 -10.01 -3.18 -21.35
CA PHE A 257 -9.23 -4.31 -21.85
C PHE A 257 -9.77 -5.66 -21.37
N PHE A 258 -10.56 -5.71 -20.30
CA PHE A 258 -11.13 -6.97 -19.83
C PHE A 258 -12.32 -7.43 -20.71
N MET A 259 -12.43 -8.73 -20.96
CA MET A 259 -13.55 -9.34 -21.70
C MET A 259 -14.79 -9.54 -20.81
N THR A 260 -15.24 -8.45 -20.17
CA THR A 260 -16.45 -8.41 -19.33
C THR A 260 -17.54 -7.57 -20.01
N LYS A 261 -18.80 -7.68 -19.55
CA LYS A 261 -19.90 -6.82 -20.04
C LYS A 261 -19.61 -5.33 -19.85
N ALA A 262 -18.98 -4.95 -18.74
CA ALA A 262 -18.59 -3.57 -18.47
C ALA A 262 -17.47 -3.11 -19.42
N GLY A 263 -16.49 -3.97 -19.69
CA GLY A 263 -15.42 -3.70 -20.66
C GLY A 263 -15.95 -3.57 -22.09
N GLU A 264 -16.89 -4.43 -22.50
CA GLU A 264 -17.56 -4.34 -23.80
C GLU A 264 -18.34 -3.02 -23.95
N ALA A 265 -19.10 -2.62 -22.93
CA ALA A 265 -19.81 -1.35 -22.94
C ALA A 265 -18.85 -0.15 -23.03
N TYR A 266 -17.74 -0.18 -22.29
CA TYR A 266 -16.67 0.83 -22.38
C TYR A 266 -16.11 0.90 -23.81
N ARG A 267 -15.73 -0.25 -24.41
CA ARG A 267 -15.19 -0.29 -25.77
C ARG A 267 -16.19 0.26 -26.79
N LYS A 268 -17.44 -0.20 -26.78
CA LYS A 268 -18.50 0.28 -27.69
C LYS A 268 -18.73 1.79 -27.58
N HIS A 269 -18.69 2.34 -26.36
CA HIS A 269 -18.81 3.78 -26.14
C HIS A 269 -17.68 4.55 -26.86
N TYR A 270 -16.42 4.17 -26.60
CA TYR A 270 -15.26 4.85 -27.18
C TYR A 270 -15.06 4.57 -28.67
N GLU A 271 -15.45 3.39 -29.18
CA GLU A 271 -15.54 3.10 -30.62
C GLU A 271 -16.52 4.05 -31.32
N GLY A 272 -17.66 4.34 -30.68
CA GLY A 272 -18.61 5.34 -31.15
C GLY A 272 -18.04 6.76 -31.17
N VAL A 273 -17.29 7.15 -30.12
CA VAL A 273 -16.58 8.44 -30.06
C VAL A 273 -15.54 8.55 -31.18
N ALA A 274 -14.68 7.54 -31.33
CA ALA A 274 -13.64 7.50 -32.36
C ALA A 274 -14.24 7.53 -33.77
N THR A 275 -15.31 6.77 -34.01
CA THR A 275 -16.01 6.75 -35.30
C THR A 275 -16.59 8.11 -35.65
N ARG A 276 -17.26 8.79 -34.70
CA ARG A 276 -17.78 10.15 -34.91
C ARG A 276 -16.65 11.14 -35.19
N TYR A 277 -15.55 11.04 -34.45
CA TYR A 277 -14.37 11.90 -34.66
C TYR A 277 -13.76 11.72 -36.06
N ILE A 278 -13.51 10.47 -36.48
CA ILE A 278 -12.97 10.16 -37.81
C ILE A 278 -13.91 10.68 -38.90
N LYS A 279 -15.21 10.40 -38.79
CA LYS A 279 -16.20 10.86 -39.77
C LYS A 279 -16.28 12.38 -39.88
N LYS A 280 -16.10 13.08 -38.76
CA LYS A 280 -16.11 14.56 -38.69
C LYS A 280 -14.83 15.18 -39.27
N THR A 281 -13.67 14.56 -39.05
CA THR A 281 -12.37 15.21 -39.30
C THR A 281 -11.65 14.72 -40.55
N ALA A 282 -11.83 13.46 -40.95
CA ALA A 282 -11.23 12.89 -42.16
C ALA A 282 -12.15 13.00 -43.38
N PRO A 283 -11.61 13.08 -44.62
CA PRO A 283 -12.41 13.06 -45.84
C PRO A 283 -13.26 11.79 -45.97
N ALA A 284 -14.49 11.93 -46.46
CA ALA A 284 -15.44 10.83 -46.62
C ALA A 284 -14.89 9.65 -47.45
N LYS A 285 -14.08 9.94 -48.49
CA LYS A 285 -13.43 8.93 -49.34
C LYS A 285 -12.52 7.95 -48.60
N TYR A 286 -12.06 8.28 -47.39
CA TYR A 286 -11.14 7.44 -46.61
C TYR A 286 -11.80 6.78 -45.39
N HIS A 287 -13.10 7.01 -45.12
CA HIS A 287 -13.77 6.48 -43.93
C HIS A 287 -13.68 4.94 -43.84
N ASP A 288 -13.91 4.26 -44.96
CA ASP A 288 -13.85 2.79 -45.02
C ASP A 288 -12.44 2.24 -44.80
N MET A 289 -11.41 3.04 -45.10
CA MET A 289 -10.01 2.68 -44.88
C MET A 289 -9.53 2.96 -43.46
N LEU A 290 -10.17 3.90 -42.76
CA LEU A 290 -9.77 4.37 -41.43
C LEU A 290 -10.52 3.66 -40.30
N ILE A 291 -11.82 3.42 -40.45
CA ILE A 291 -12.67 2.89 -39.37
C ILE A 291 -12.47 1.39 -39.21
N PRO A 292 -11.90 0.91 -38.08
CA PRO A 292 -11.64 -0.51 -37.85
C PRO A 292 -12.91 -1.35 -37.66
N ASP A 293 -12.78 -2.64 -37.97
CA ASP A 293 -13.77 -3.70 -37.76
C ASP A 293 -13.49 -4.56 -36.51
N PHE A 294 -12.38 -4.28 -35.81
CA PHE A 294 -11.99 -4.96 -34.57
C PHE A 294 -12.19 -4.05 -33.35
N SER A 295 -12.33 -4.65 -32.16
CA SER A 295 -12.61 -3.92 -30.92
C SER A 295 -11.49 -2.98 -30.47
N LEU A 296 -11.88 -1.87 -29.86
CA LEU A 296 -10.96 -0.89 -29.26
C LEU A 296 -10.11 -1.52 -28.15
N GLY A 297 -8.81 -1.21 -28.15
CA GLY A 297 -7.82 -1.78 -27.22
C GLY A 297 -7.10 -3.02 -27.75
N CYS A 298 -7.60 -3.68 -28.80
CA CYS A 298 -6.91 -4.83 -29.39
C CYS A 298 -5.53 -4.45 -29.99
N LYS A 299 -5.45 -3.24 -30.56
CA LYS A 299 -4.21 -2.54 -30.90
C LYS A 299 -4.10 -1.26 -30.07
N ARG A 300 -2.88 -0.73 -29.95
CA ARG A 300 -2.67 0.60 -29.38
C ARG A 300 -3.44 1.64 -30.20
N ARG A 301 -4.22 2.47 -29.52
CA ARG A 301 -4.98 3.58 -30.13
C ARG A 301 -4.05 4.75 -30.45
N ILE A 302 -4.41 5.53 -31.46
CA ILE A 302 -3.62 6.69 -31.91
C ILE A 302 -4.35 7.97 -31.47
N TYR A 303 -3.71 8.77 -30.61
CA TYR A 303 -4.10 10.16 -30.43
C TYR A 303 -3.72 10.94 -31.68
N ASP A 304 -4.71 11.52 -32.36
CA ASP A 304 -4.52 12.15 -33.66
C ASP A 304 -3.54 13.34 -33.57
N PRO A 305 -2.33 13.27 -34.16
CA PRO A 305 -1.38 14.39 -34.15
C PRO A 305 -1.70 15.44 -35.24
N GLY A 306 -2.86 15.35 -35.90
CA GLY A 306 -3.22 16.14 -37.09
C GLY A 306 -3.25 15.31 -38.38
N TYR A 307 -3.18 13.98 -38.27
CA TYR A 307 -3.25 13.04 -39.37
C TYR A 307 -4.58 13.15 -40.11
N CYS A 308 -5.73 13.10 -39.42
CA CYS A 308 -7.05 13.18 -40.08
C CYS A 308 -7.21 14.47 -40.89
N LYS A 309 -6.66 15.59 -40.37
CA LYS A 309 -6.65 16.87 -41.07
C LYS A 309 -5.74 16.83 -42.31
N ALA A 310 -4.57 16.23 -42.21
CA ALA A 310 -3.63 16.10 -43.32
C ALA A 310 -4.20 15.32 -44.51
N LEU A 311 -5.14 14.40 -44.27
CA LEU A 311 -5.81 13.62 -45.32
C LEU A 311 -6.62 14.46 -46.33
N HIS A 312 -6.93 15.72 -46.01
CA HIS A 312 -7.59 16.64 -46.95
C HIS A 312 -6.63 17.27 -47.97
N ALA A 313 -5.32 17.09 -47.80
CA ALA A 313 -4.33 17.65 -48.72
C ALA A 313 -4.52 17.09 -50.14
N THR A 314 -4.47 17.98 -51.13
CA THR A 314 -4.67 17.61 -52.54
C THR A 314 -3.51 16.82 -53.12
N ASN A 315 -2.32 16.92 -52.50
CA ASN A 315 -1.11 16.20 -52.86
C ASN A 315 -0.89 14.90 -52.04
N LEU A 316 -1.92 14.41 -51.34
CA LEU A 316 -1.87 13.16 -50.57
C LEU A 316 -2.86 12.14 -51.11
N THR A 317 -2.35 10.94 -51.40
CA THR A 317 -3.16 9.77 -51.77
C THR A 317 -2.96 8.66 -50.75
N VAL A 318 -4.04 8.21 -50.12
CA VAL A 318 -4.05 7.00 -49.28
C VAL A 318 -4.64 5.85 -50.08
N SER A 319 -3.94 4.71 -50.13
CA SER A 319 -4.35 3.50 -50.83
C SER A 319 -4.29 2.28 -49.92
N GLN A 320 -5.22 1.35 -50.10
CA GLN A 320 -5.20 0.01 -49.52
C GLN A 320 -4.76 -1.06 -50.54
N GLU A 321 -4.42 -0.67 -51.77
CA GLU A 321 -3.99 -1.63 -52.77
C GLU A 321 -2.63 -2.25 -52.35
N PRO A 322 -2.51 -3.58 -52.30
CA PRO A 322 -1.27 -4.23 -51.91
C PRO A 322 -0.12 -3.89 -52.87
N ILE A 323 1.03 -3.51 -52.31
CA ILE A 323 2.28 -3.40 -53.05
C ILE A 323 2.77 -4.82 -53.32
N VAL A 324 3.02 -5.15 -54.59
CA VAL A 324 3.51 -6.46 -55.03
C VAL A 324 5.03 -6.45 -55.16
N GLU A 325 5.60 -5.37 -55.68
CA GLU A 325 7.04 -5.20 -55.85
C GLU A 325 7.44 -3.73 -55.84
N ILE A 326 8.67 -3.47 -55.44
CA ILE A 326 9.38 -2.21 -55.63
C ILE A 326 10.09 -2.30 -56.98
N VAL A 327 9.87 -1.30 -57.83
CA VAL A 327 10.47 -1.19 -59.17
C VAL A 327 11.43 0.01 -59.21
N PRO A 328 12.30 0.14 -60.22
CA PRO A 328 13.29 1.21 -60.24
C PRO A 328 12.73 2.63 -60.10
N GLU A 329 11.53 2.86 -60.61
CA GLU A 329 10.81 4.15 -60.60
C GLU A 329 9.86 4.35 -59.41
N GLY A 330 9.61 3.35 -58.56
CA GLY A 330 8.63 3.46 -57.46
C GLY A 330 8.08 2.13 -56.94
N VAL A 331 6.78 2.07 -56.68
CA VAL A 331 6.10 0.86 -56.19
C VAL A 331 5.01 0.39 -57.14
N ARG A 332 4.99 -0.90 -57.45
CA ARG A 332 3.95 -1.54 -58.26
C ARG A 332 2.90 -2.17 -57.36
N THR A 333 1.65 -1.80 -57.60
CA THR A 333 0.49 -2.36 -56.92
C THR A 333 -0.10 -3.55 -57.69
N ARG A 334 -0.94 -4.36 -57.02
CA ARG A 334 -1.51 -5.58 -57.60
C ARG A 334 -2.42 -5.35 -58.81
N ASP A 335 -3.00 -4.17 -58.94
CA ASP A 335 -3.74 -3.73 -60.12
C ASP A 335 -2.84 -3.44 -61.34
N GLY A 336 -1.52 -3.57 -61.20
CA GLY A 336 -0.53 -3.36 -62.25
C GLY A 336 -0.06 -1.90 -62.38
N ASN A 337 -0.64 -0.97 -61.60
CA ASN A 337 -0.25 0.43 -61.63
C ASN A 337 1.10 0.64 -60.92
N VAL A 338 1.89 1.60 -61.43
CA VAL A 338 3.15 2.03 -60.81
C VAL A 338 2.94 3.41 -60.20
N THR A 339 3.14 3.50 -58.89
CA THR A 339 3.21 4.78 -58.17
C THR A 339 4.65 5.24 -58.14
N GLU A 340 4.98 6.26 -58.93
CA GLU A 340 6.32 6.84 -58.99
C GLU A 340 6.77 7.39 -57.62
N ALA A 341 8.02 7.16 -57.26
CA ALA A 341 8.59 7.63 -56.01
C ALA A 341 10.05 8.07 -56.20
N ASP A 342 10.39 9.23 -55.64
CA ASP A 342 11.79 9.64 -55.47
C ASP A 342 12.35 9.13 -54.15
N VAL A 343 11.49 8.90 -53.14
CA VAL A 343 11.86 8.42 -51.79
C VAL A 343 10.83 7.42 -51.30
N ILE A 344 11.27 6.32 -50.71
CA ILE A 344 10.41 5.33 -50.03
C ILE A 344 10.76 5.31 -48.54
N VAL A 345 9.76 5.54 -47.69
CA VAL A 345 9.88 5.47 -46.23
C VAL A 345 9.07 4.28 -45.70
N LEU A 346 9.73 3.40 -44.97
CA LEU A 346 9.07 2.28 -44.30
C LEU A 346 8.67 2.66 -42.87
N ALA A 347 7.36 2.69 -42.62
CA ALA A 347 6.73 2.83 -41.31
C ALA A 347 5.99 1.53 -40.94
N ASN A 348 6.62 0.39 -41.25
CA ASN A 348 6.07 -0.97 -41.09
C ASN A 348 6.36 -1.59 -39.70
N GLY A 349 7.03 -0.87 -38.80
CA GLY A 349 7.13 -1.21 -37.38
C GLY A 349 8.44 -1.91 -36.99
N PHE A 350 8.41 -2.66 -35.90
CA PHE A 350 9.58 -3.31 -35.31
C PHE A 350 9.39 -4.82 -35.28
N ASP A 351 10.51 -5.55 -35.20
CA ASP A 351 10.51 -6.94 -34.79
C ASP A 351 10.24 -7.01 -33.29
N THR A 352 9.16 -7.67 -32.89
CA THR A 352 8.61 -7.65 -31.52
C THR A 352 8.45 -9.08 -31.01
N ASN A 353 8.39 -9.28 -29.69
CA ASN A 353 8.46 -10.59 -29.04
C ASN A 353 9.84 -11.25 -29.17
N GLU A 354 10.88 -10.50 -29.52
CA GLU A 354 12.28 -10.87 -29.37
C GLU A 354 12.88 -9.97 -28.28
N PHE A 355 13.39 -10.56 -27.20
CA PHE A 355 14.01 -9.84 -26.10
C PHE A 355 15.50 -10.15 -26.07
N MET A 356 16.33 -9.18 -25.67
CA MET A 356 17.79 -9.28 -25.82
C MET A 356 18.23 -9.57 -27.27
N ALA A 357 17.48 -9.06 -28.25
CA ALA A 357 17.71 -9.30 -29.67
C ALA A 357 19.15 -8.95 -30.10
N GLY A 358 19.80 -9.87 -30.79
CA GLY A 358 21.20 -9.74 -31.21
C GLY A 358 22.23 -9.95 -30.11
N ILE A 359 21.83 -10.37 -28.90
CA ILE A 359 22.72 -10.64 -27.77
C ILE A 359 22.54 -12.08 -27.33
N GLU A 360 23.62 -12.85 -27.40
CA GLU A 360 23.62 -14.22 -26.91
C GLU A 360 23.81 -14.23 -25.38
N VAL A 361 22.72 -14.38 -24.62
CA VAL A 361 22.77 -14.50 -23.16
C VAL A 361 22.75 -15.96 -22.77
N VAL A 362 23.83 -16.42 -22.13
CA VAL A 362 24.10 -17.82 -21.79
C VAL A 362 24.14 -17.99 -20.27
N GLY A 363 23.15 -18.71 -19.74
CA GLY A 363 23.01 -19.02 -18.32
C GLY A 363 23.82 -20.23 -17.89
N ARG A 364 23.34 -20.92 -16.85
CA ARG A 364 23.94 -22.18 -16.37
C ARG A 364 23.89 -23.25 -17.45
N SER A 365 24.82 -24.21 -17.35
CA SER A 365 24.89 -25.38 -18.23
C SER A 365 25.02 -25.07 -19.73
N GLY A 366 25.41 -23.83 -20.07
CA GLY A 366 25.54 -23.39 -21.46
C GLY A 366 24.21 -23.08 -22.16
N LYS A 367 23.07 -23.08 -21.44
CA LYS A 367 21.75 -22.83 -22.02
C LYS A 367 21.57 -21.35 -22.34
N THR A 368 21.13 -21.04 -23.55
CA THR A 368 20.82 -19.68 -23.98
C THR A 368 19.41 -19.25 -23.57
N ILE A 369 19.16 -17.95 -23.53
CA ILE A 369 17.82 -17.39 -23.25
C ILE A 369 16.78 -17.81 -24.30
N ASN A 370 17.20 -17.93 -25.56
CA ASN A 370 16.33 -18.38 -26.65
C ASN A 370 15.97 -19.85 -26.49
N GLU A 371 16.94 -20.73 -26.19
CA GLU A 371 16.68 -22.13 -25.86
C GLU A 371 15.80 -22.28 -24.61
N HIS A 372 15.89 -21.33 -23.66
CA HIS A 372 15.00 -21.29 -22.50
C HIS A 372 13.56 -21.04 -22.92
N TRP A 373 13.31 -20.03 -23.74
CA TRP A 373 11.97 -19.74 -24.24
C TRP A 373 11.46 -20.76 -25.25
N GLU A 374 12.31 -21.39 -26.06
CA GLU A 374 11.95 -22.49 -26.96
C GLU A 374 11.58 -23.76 -26.20
N SER A 375 12.18 -23.97 -25.03
CA SER A 375 11.74 -25.04 -24.13
C SER A 375 10.34 -24.79 -23.57
N TRP A 376 9.82 -23.58 -23.74
CA TRP A 376 8.51 -23.10 -23.32
C TRP A 376 7.69 -22.74 -24.59
N ASP A 377 6.40 -22.44 -24.45
CA ASP A 377 5.55 -22.06 -25.60
C ASP A 377 5.91 -20.67 -26.18
N GLY A 378 6.80 -19.91 -25.53
CA GLY A 378 7.31 -18.63 -26.02
C GLY A 378 8.00 -17.77 -24.94
N PRO A 379 8.44 -16.54 -25.32
CA PRO A 379 9.14 -15.64 -24.41
C PRO A 379 8.30 -15.21 -23.22
N GLU A 380 8.85 -15.39 -22.02
CA GLU A 380 8.23 -15.11 -20.71
C GLU A 380 9.32 -14.83 -19.66
N ALA A 381 8.94 -14.20 -18.55
CA ALA A 381 9.84 -13.98 -17.42
C ALA A 381 9.10 -13.85 -16.09
N TYR A 382 9.64 -14.45 -15.02
CA TYR A 382 9.09 -14.31 -13.68
C TYR A 382 9.16 -12.86 -13.21
N ALA A 383 8.03 -12.36 -12.67
CA ALA A 383 7.84 -10.95 -12.32
C ALA A 383 8.21 -9.99 -13.48
N CYS A 384 8.02 -10.46 -14.72
CA CYS A 384 8.34 -9.73 -15.95
C CYS A 384 9.83 -9.32 -16.07
N SER A 385 10.75 -10.01 -15.37
CA SER A 385 12.15 -9.57 -15.26
C SER A 385 13.19 -10.69 -15.14
N ALA A 386 12.90 -11.79 -14.45
CA ALA A 386 13.89 -12.82 -14.10
C ALA A 386 13.61 -14.18 -14.75
N LEU A 387 14.66 -14.99 -14.92
CA LEU A 387 14.60 -16.33 -15.54
C LEU A 387 15.36 -17.35 -14.67
N ASN A 388 14.85 -18.59 -14.60
CA ASN A 388 15.55 -19.70 -13.98
C ASN A 388 16.78 -20.07 -14.80
N ASP A 389 17.86 -20.53 -14.16
CA ASP A 389 19.18 -20.79 -14.76
C ASP A 389 19.96 -19.52 -15.22
N PHE A 390 19.45 -18.31 -14.94
CA PHE A 390 20.16 -17.04 -15.20
C PHE A 390 20.36 -16.25 -13.88
N PRO A 391 21.28 -16.66 -12.99
CA PRO A 391 21.49 -16.03 -11.69
C PRO A 391 21.92 -14.57 -11.84
N ASN A 392 21.47 -13.69 -10.94
CA ASN A 392 21.84 -12.26 -10.92
C ASN A 392 21.58 -11.50 -12.24
N PHE A 393 20.78 -12.05 -13.15
CA PHE A 393 20.40 -11.41 -14.41
C PHE A 393 18.94 -10.96 -14.37
N PHE A 394 18.70 -9.71 -14.78
CA PHE A 394 17.38 -9.11 -14.79
C PHE A 394 17.15 -8.31 -16.06
N MET A 395 16.02 -8.53 -16.72
CA MET A 395 15.55 -7.70 -17.82
C MET A 395 14.71 -6.54 -17.26
N LEU A 396 14.96 -5.33 -17.73
CA LEU A 396 14.17 -4.14 -17.42
C LEU A 396 13.30 -3.80 -18.62
N LEU A 397 11.97 -3.81 -18.44
CA LEU A 397 11.01 -3.94 -19.54
C LEU A 397 11.20 -5.27 -20.28
N GLY A 398 11.23 -6.38 -19.53
CA GLY A 398 11.24 -7.74 -20.08
C GLY A 398 9.87 -8.17 -20.64
N PRO A 399 9.68 -9.48 -20.90
CA PRO A 399 8.39 -10.03 -21.29
C PRO A 399 7.26 -9.61 -20.35
N ASN A 400 6.09 -9.35 -20.93
CA ASN A 400 4.84 -9.01 -20.26
C ASN A 400 4.88 -7.72 -19.41
N THR A 401 5.70 -6.73 -19.80
CA THR A 401 5.78 -5.42 -19.12
C THR A 401 5.01 -4.30 -19.81
N ALA A 402 4.73 -4.43 -21.12
CA ALA A 402 4.11 -3.36 -21.88
C ALA A 402 2.66 -3.16 -21.44
N THR A 403 2.25 -1.90 -21.38
CA THR A 403 0.89 -1.51 -21.01
C THR A 403 0.21 -0.77 -22.15
N GLY A 404 -1.01 -1.19 -22.50
CA GLY A 404 -1.80 -0.56 -23.55
C GLY A 404 -2.45 0.77 -23.14
N HIS A 405 -2.48 1.09 -21.84
CA HIS A 405 -3.29 2.18 -21.28
C HIS A 405 -2.52 3.25 -20.50
N THR A 406 -1.26 2.99 -20.11
CA THR A 406 -0.50 3.85 -19.18
C THR A 406 1.01 3.90 -19.51
N SER A 407 1.78 4.56 -18.65
CA SER A 407 3.21 4.84 -18.86
C SER A 407 4.10 3.62 -18.63
N THR A 408 4.86 3.23 -19.65
CA THR A 408 5.88 2.17 -19.55
C THR A 408 7.01 2.53 -18.58
N ILE A 409 7.22 3.82 -18.27
CA ILE A 409 8.26 4.25 -17.30
C ILE A 409 7.95 3.71 -15.90
N LEU A 410 6.66 3.60 -15.56
CA LEU A 410 6.23 3.00 -14.30
C LEU A 410 6.58 1.50 -14.24
N ALA A 411 6.37 0.77 -15.34
CA ALA A 411 6.76 -0.64 -15.45
C ALA A 411 8.28 -0.83 -15.31
N ALA A 412 9.09 0.06 -15.91
CA ALA A 412 10.54 0.04 -15.76
C ALA A 412 10.97 0.28 -14.30
N GLU A 413 10.42 1.30 -13.63
CA GLU A 413 10.68 1.56 -12.20
C GLU A 413 10.25 0.37 -11.32
N ASN A 414 9.14 -0.29 -11.65
CA ASN A 414 8.68 -1.49 -10.96
C ASN A 414 9.66 -2.66 -11.12
N ASN A 415 10.15 -2.95 -12.33
CA ASN A 415 11.19 -3.98 -12.52
C ASN A 415 12.48 -3.66 -11.74
N ILE A 416 12.92 -2.40 -11.74
CA ILE A 416 14.10 -1.97 -10.97
C ILE A 416 13.86 -2.20 -9.47
N ASN A 417 12.73 -1.75 -8.94
CA ASN A 417 12.37 -1.93 -7.53
C ASN A 417 12.37 -3.41 -7.15
N TYR A 418 11.81 -4.26 -8.01
CA TYR A 418 11.75 -5.70 -7.80
C TYR A 418 13.15 -6.33 -7.80
N ALA A 419 13.94 -6.11 -8.86
CA ALA A 419 15.26 -6.69 -9.02
C ALA A 419 16.19 -6.30 -7.86
N LEU A 420 16.24 -5.02 -7.49
CA LEU A 420 17.11 -4.53 -6.40
C LEU A 420 16.71 -5.10 -5.02
N ARG A 421 15.43 -5.40 -4.80
CA ARG A 421 14.97 -6.06 -3.56
C ARG A 421 15.35 -7.53 -3.51
N VAL A 422 15.22 -8.22 -4.63
CA VAL A 422 15.60 -9.63 -4.73
C VAL A 422 17.11 -9.82 -4.55
N ILE A 423 17.94 -8.97 -5.16
CA ILE A 423 19.40 -9.10 -5.02
C ILE A 423 19.95 -8.55 -3.72
N LYS A 424 19.13 -7.92 -2.87
CA LYS A 424 19.58 -7.30 -1.62
C LYS A 424 20.40 -8.25 -0.74
N PRO A 425 20.01 -9.51 -0.50
CA PRO A 425 20.85 -10.44 0.27
C PRO A 425 22.23 -10.70 -0.37
N VAL A 426 22.32 -10.65 -1.70
CA VAL A 426 23.60 -10.79 -2.41
C VAL A 426 24.43 -9.52 -2.28
N LEU A 427 23.79 -8.34 -2.35
CA LEU A 427 24.44 -7.04 -2.14
C LEU A 427 24.96 -6.88 -0.71
N ASP A 428 24.22 -7.35 0.28
CA ASP A 428 24.59 -7.31 1.69
C ASP A 428 25.67 -8.36 2.04
N GLY A 429 26.06 -9.22 1.09
CA GLY A 429 27.06 -10.28 1.27
C GLY A 429 26.55 -11.53 1.99
N GLU A 430 25.23 -11.64 2.18
CA GLU A 430 24.57 -12.79 2.84
C GLU A 430 24.43 -14.00 1.90
N ALA A 431 24.45 -13.77 0.58
CA ALA A 431 24.38 -14.80 -0.46
C ALA A 431 25.36 -14.51 -1.60
N GLN A 432 25.72 -15.54 -2.37
CA GLN A 432 26.60 -15.39 -3.55
C GLN A 432 25.84 -15.04 -4.83
N PHE A 433 24.60 -15.53 -4.96
CA PHE A 433 23.72 -15.24 -6.09
C PHE A 433 22.25 -15.33 -5.67
N ALA A 434 21.38 -14.72 -6.47
CA ALA A 434 19.94 -14.88 -6.42
C ALA A 434 19.45 -15.44 -7.76
N GLU A 435 18.65 -16.50 -7.71
CA GLU A 435 18.08 -17.16 -8.89
C GLU A 435 16.62 -17.56 -8.64
N VAL A 436 15.73 -17.37 -9.60
CA VAL A 436 14.35 -17.81 -9.47
C VAL A 436 14.24 -19.32 -9.68
N ARG A 437 13.37 -19.97 -8.91
CA ARG A 437 13.06 -21.39 -9.07
C ARG A 437 12.28 -21.65 -10.35
N ARG A 438 12.65 -22.70 -11.07
CA ARG A 438 11.95 -23.19 -12.26
C ARG A 438 10.44 -23.32 -12.08
N ASP A 439 9.98 -23.96 -11.00
CA ASP A 439 8.55 -24.18 -10.76
C ASP A 439 7.78 -22.89 -10.45
N ALA A 440 8.45 -21.87 -9.94
CA ALA A 440 7.86 -20.55 -9.73
C ALA A 440 7.73 -19.77 -11.04
N GLU A 441 8.76 -19.82 -11.88
CA GLU A 441 8.76 -19.22 -13.22
C GLU A 441 7.67 -19.85 -14.11
N GLU A 442 7.60 -21.19 -14.15
CA GLU A 442 6.58 -21.92 -14.92
C GLU A 442 5.15 -21.62 -14.44
N ARG A 443 4.93 -21.54 -13.12
CA ARG A 443 3.63 -21.17 -12.55
C ARG A 443 3.23 -19.75 -12.94
N TYR A 444 4.16 -18.80 -12.83
CA TYR A 444 3.92 -17.41 -13.18
C TYR A 444 3.57 -17.23 -14.66
N SER A 445 4.32 -17.87 -15.56
CA SER A 445 4.06 -17.85 -17.01
C SER A 445 2.66 -18.39 -17.33
N ARG A 446 2.27 -19.54 -16.76
CA ARG A 446 0.92 -20.10 -16.97
C ARG A 446 -0.19 -19.18 -16.47
N GLU A 447 -0.02 -18.57 -15.30
CA GLU A 447 -0.98 -17.61 -14.75
C GLU A 447 -1.07 -16.34 -15.61
N MET A 448 0.07 -15.84 -16.11
CA MET A 448 0.16 -14.68 -17.00
C MET A 448 -0.60 -14.92 -18.30
N GLN A 449 -0.29 -16.00 -19.02
CA GLN A 449 -0.95 -16.34 -20.28
C GLN A 449 -2.44 -16.67 -20.10
N ALA A 450 -2.82 -17.32 -18.99
CA ALA A 450 -4.23 -17.56 -18.68
C ALA A 450 -5.01 -16.25 -18.43
N ALA A 451 -4.40 -15.26 -17.76
CA ALA A 451 -5.02 -13.96 -17.57
C ALA A 451 -5.17 -13.19 -18.89
N LEU A 452 -4.15 -13.24 -19.75
CA LEU A 452 -4.15 -12.58 -21.07
C LEU A 452 -5.25 -13.09 -21.99
N LYS A 453 -5.57 -14.38 -21.96
CA LYS A 453 -6.69 -14.98 -22.74
C LYS A 453 -8.05 -14.31 -22.46
N ASN A 454 -8.23 -13.71 -21.28
CA ASN A 454 -9.47 -13.04 -20.88
C ASN A 454 -9.49 -11.53 -21.17
N THR A 455 -8.64 -11.07 -22.08
CA THR A 455 -8.50 -9.66 -22.47
C THR A 455 -8.80 -9.44 -23.94
N VAL A 456 -9.04 -8.18 -24.33
CA VAL A 456 -9.27 -7.78 -25.71
C VAL A 456 -8.04 -8.03 -26.61
N TRP A 457 -6.84 -8.20 -26.04
CA TRP A 457 -5.65 -8.56 -26.82
C TRP A 457 -5.76 -9.94 -27.48
N PHE A 458 -6.69 -10.79 -27.02
CA PHE A 458 -7.01 -12.09 -27.61
C PHE A 458 -8.32 -12.10 -28.41
N SER A 459 -8.98 -10.94 -28.63
CA SER A 459 -10.29 -10.86 -29.31
C SER A 459 -10.22 -10.98 -30.84
N GLY A 460 -9.17 -11.57 -31.41
CA GLY A 460 -9.07 -11.93 -32.83
C GLY A 460 -8.40 -10.93 -33.78
N CYS A 461 -7.93 -9.75 -33.33
CA CYS A 461 -7.17 -8.86 -34.23
C CYS A 461 -5.69 -9.28 -34.35
N HIS A 462 -5.07 -8.95 -35.50
CA HIS A 462 -3.62 -9.07 -35.68
C HIS A 462 -2.91 -7.84 -35.09
N SER A 463 -2.27 -8.04 -33.93
CA SER A 463 -1.47 -7.03 -33.23
C SER A 463 -0.04 -7.54 -33.03
N TRP A 464 0.91 -6.62 -32.95
CA TRP A 464 2.32 -6.92 -32.63
C TRP A 464 2.51 -7.46 -31.20
N TYR A 465 1.48 -7.37 -30.35
CA TYR A 465 1.50 -7.98 -29.01
C TYR A 465 1.56 -9.50 -29.03
N ASN A 466 1.07 -10.14 -30.10
CA ASN A 466 0.91 -11.59 -30.17
C ASN A 466 1.81 -12.17 -31.26
N LYS A 467 2.37 -13.34 -31.00
CA LYS A 467 2.94 -14.25 -32.00
C LYS A 467 1.97 -15.41 -32.18
N GLU A 468 1.77 -15.83 -33.42
CA GLU A 468 0.93 -16.98 -33.78
C GLU A 468 1.84 -18.06 -34.37
N ASP A 469 1.74 -19.28 -33.87
CA ASP A 469 2.47 -20.43 -34.42
C ASP A 469 1.75 -21.03 -35.64
N ALA A 470 2.35 -22.04 -36.26
CA ALA A 470 1.80 -22.70 -37.44
C ALA A 470 0.48 -23.45 -37.15
N ASP A 471 0.24 -23.82 -35.89
CA ASP A 471 -0.96 -24.53 -35.43
C ASP A 471 -2.08 -23.56 -35.00
N GLY A 472 -1.84 -22.24 -35.08
CA GLY A 472 -2.80 -21.19 -34.76
C GLY A 472 -2.84 -20.81 -33.27
N ASN A 473 -1.91 -21.30 -32.44
CA ASN A 473 -1.82 -20.90 -31.05
C ASN A 473 -1.21 -19.50 -30.95
N LYS A 474 -1.86 -18.65 -30.14
CA LYS A 474 -1.43 -17.27 -29.90
C LYS A 474 -0.69 -17.15 -28.58
N TRP A 475 0.50 -16.58 -28.63
CA TRP A 475 1.33 -16.25 -27.48
C TRP A 475 1.49 -14.74 -27.37
N ASN A 476 1.28 -14.18 -26.19
CA ASN A 476 1.46 -12.75 -25.96
C ASN A 476 2.60 -12.51 -24.98
N ALA A 477 3.79 -12.17 -25.51
CA ALA A 477 4.96 -11.90 -24.69
C ALA A 477 5.08 -10.42 -24.32
N MET A 478 4.19 -9.54 -24.79
CA MET A 478 4.38 -8.10 -24.65
C MET A 478 3.60 -7.52 -23.48
N THR A 479 2.31 -7.86 -23.34
CA THR A 479 1.37 -7.10 -22.49
C THR A 479 1.23 -7.65 -21.08
N TYR A 480 1.04 -6.73 -20.11
CA TYR A 480 0.69 -7.06 -18.73
C TYR A 480 -0.84 -7.04 -18.52
N PRO A 481 -1.49 -8.12 -18.05
CA PRO A 481 -2.94 -8.26 -18.00
C PRO A 481 -3.60 -7.67 -16.76
N LYS A 482 -2.88 -6.95 -15.89
CA LYS A 482 -3.42 -6.40 -14.63
C LYS A 482 -3.13 -4.90 -14.49
N PHE A 483 -3.73 -4.30 -13.46
CA PHE A 483 -3.55 -2.88 -13.14
C PHE A 483 -2.11 -2.56 -12.69
N GLN A 484 -1.62 -1.35 -12.94
CA GLN A 484 -0.26 -0.96 -12.53
C GLN A 484 -0.04 -0.91 -11.02
N PRO A 485 -1.00 -0.48 -10.16
CA PRO A 485 -0.89 -0.63 -8.71
C PRO A 485 -0.62 -2.07 -8.27
N GLN A 486 -1.17 -3.06 -8.98
CA GLN A 486 -0.90 -4.45 -8.68
C GLN A 486 0.53 -4.84 -9.08
N PHE A 487 1.00 -4.40 -10.24
CA PHE A 487 2.39 -4.63 -10.63
C PHE A 487 3.38 -3.97 -9.66
N TRP A 488 3.08 -2.75 -9.22
CA TRP A 488 3.84 -2.04 -8.20
C TRP A 488 3.86 -2.81 -6.87
N TRP A 489 2.71 -3.32 -6.43
CA TRP A 489 2.61 -4.12 -5.20
C TRP A 489 3.45 -5.41 -5.29
N GLU A 490 3.28 -6.18 -6.37
CA GLU A 490 4.04 -7.40 -6.63
C GLU A 490 5.56 -7.10 -6.70
N SER A 491 5.93 -5.91 -7.20
CA SER A 491 7.33 -5.46 -7.27
C SER A 491 7.91 -5.02 -5.92
N MET A 492 7.09 -4.43 -5.05
CA MET A 492 7.52 -3.95 -3.73
C MET A 492 7.61 -5.07 -2.68
N PHE A 493 6.87 -6.16 -2.88
CA PHE A 493 6.82 -7.30 -1.96
C PHE A 493 7.14 -8.63 -2.67
N PRO A 494 8.41 -8.88 -3.05
CA PRO A 494 8.79 -10.14 -3.70
C PRO A 494 8.47 -11.37 -2.84
N VAL A 495 8.05 -12.44 -3.50
CA VAL A 495 7.84 -13.74 -2.85
C VAL A 495 9.20 -14.44 -2.71
N TYR A 496 9.92 -14.16 -1.62
CA TYR A 496 11.29 -14.67 -1.42
C TYR A 496 11.41 -16.21 -1.44
N SER A 497 10.33 -16.96 -1.17
CA SER A 497 10.33 -18.43 -1.25
C SER A 497 10.40 -18.99 -2.68
N ASP A 498 10.16 -18.15 -3.68
CA ASP A 498 10.31 -18.49 -5.10
C ASP A 498 11.76 -18.30 -5.59
N TRP A 499 12.66 -17.83 -4.71
CA TRP A 499 14.08 -17.57 -5.02
C TRP A 499 15.02 -18.54 -4.30
N ILE A 500 16.15 -18.83 -4.95
CA ILE A 500 17.26 -19.62 -4.46
C ILE A 500 18.41 -18.67 -4.13
N TYR A 501 18.96 -18.80 -2.93
CA TYR A 501 20.13 -18.06 -2.46
C TYR A 501 21.21 -19.06 -2.00
N GLU A 502 22.44 -18.92 -2.49
CA GLU A 502 23.57 -19.74 -2.03
C GLU A 502 24.32 -19.04 -0.89
N VAL A 503 24.38 -19.67 0.28
CA VAL A 503 25.04 -19.14 1.50
C VAL A 503 26.19 -20.08 1.88
N GLY A 504 27.41 -19.78 1.41
CA GLY A 504 28.57 -20.66 1.59
C GLY A 504 28.46 -21.98 0.78
N ALA A 505 29.11 -23.06 1.22
CA ALA A 505 29.08 -24.37 0.54
C ALA A 505 27.75 -25.15 0.69
N ARG A 506 26.66 -24.49 1.10
CA ARG A 506 25.33 -25.08 1.23
C ARG A 506 24.34 -24.21 0.45
N THR A 507 23.65 -24.80 -0.52
CA THR A 507 22.46 -24.19 -1.12
C THR A 507 21.39 -24.11 -0.05
N VAL A 508 20.99 -22.90 0.34
CA VAL A 508 19.96 -22.69 1.36
C VAL A 508 18.69 -22.21 0.66
N HIS A 509 17.65 -23.04 0.66
CA HIS A 509 16.32 -22.51 0.44
C HIS A 509 15.99 -21.61 1.63
N MET A 510 15.89 -20.29 1.41
CA MET A 510 15.40 -19.39 2.44
C MET A 510 13.91 -19.64 2.65
N VAL A 511 13.60 -20.65 3.45
CA VAL A 511 12.35 -20.68 4.21
C VAL A 511 12.53 -19.61 5.28
N PRO A 512 11.58 -18.64 5.42
CA PRO A 512 11.62 -17.72 6.55
C PRO A 512 11.76 -18.56 7.81
N GLN A 513 12.75 -18.29 8.67
CA GLN A 513 12.92 -18.99 9.93
C GLN A 513 11.79 -18.62 10.91
N GLY A 514 10.57 -19.09 10.60
CA GLY A 514 9.54 -19.41 11.55
C GLY A 514 9.50 -20.93 11.65
N LYS A 515 9.64 -21.47 12.85
CA LYS A 515 9.45 -22.91 13.12
C LYS A 515 8.13 -23.37 12.47
N GLU A 516 8.20 -24.07 11.34
CA GLU A 516 7.03 -24.74 10.79
C GLU A 516 6.58 -25.83 11.77
N ARG A 517 5.54 -25.51 12.55
CA ARG A 517 4.66 -26.55 13.06
C ARG A 517 3.99 -27.18 11.85
N GLN A 518 4.37 -28.42 11.51
CA GLN A 518 3.68 -29.25 10.53
C GLN A 518 2.16 -29.07 10.66
N ARG A 519 1.53 -28.45 9.65
CA ARG A 519 0.08 -28.33 9.60
C ARG A 519 -0.51 -29.74 9.56
N ARG A 520 -1.34 -30.03 10.57
CA ARG A 520 -2.02 -31.31 10.79
C ARG A 520 -2.88 -31.66 9.56
N ARG A 521 -2.62 -32.81 8.94
CA ARG A 521 -3.57 -33.41 7.97
C ARG A 521 -4.91 -33.67 8.68
N LYS A 522 -6.00 -33.07 8.19
CA LYS A 522 -7.37 -33.50 8.53
C LYS A 522 -7.58 -34.86 7.86
N ILE A 523 -8.04 -35.82 8.65
CA ILE A 523 -8.18 -37.22 8.24
C ILE A 523 -9.68 -37.50 8.23
N SER A 524 -10.20 -37.91 7.08
CA SER A 524 -11.63 -38.16 6.87
C SER A 524 -12.14 -39.41 7.60
N LEU A 525 -11.26 -40.40 7.85
CA LEU A 525 -11.59 -41.67 8.49
C LEU A 525 -10.52 -42.10 9.51
N ALA A 526 -10.93 -42.27 10.77
CA ALA A 526 -10.10 -42.82 11.83
C ALA A 526 -10.32 -44.34 11.95
N CYS A 527 -9.30 -45.11 12.35
CA CYS A 527 -9.45 -46.55 12.60
C CYS A 527 -10.31 -46.82 13.85
N GLU A 528 -11.01 -47.95 13.87
CA GLU A 528 -11.94 -48.36 14.95
C GLU A 528 -11.31 -48.27 16.36
N PRO A 529 -10.10 -48.82 16.64
CA PRO A 529 -9.53 -48.73 17.99
C PRO A 529 -9.22 -47.30 18.44
N CYS A 530 -8.90 -46.41 17.50
CA CYS A 530 -8.68 -45.00 17.84
C CYS A 530 -10.01 -44.28 18.07
N ARG A 531 -11.06 -44.62 17.29
CA ARG A 531 -12.39 -44.04 17.37
C ARG A 531 -13.15 -44.46 18.64
N GLU A 532 -13.22 -45.76 18.93
CA GLU A 532 -13.85 -46.30 20.15
C GLU A 532 -13.25 -45.69 21.41
N ARG A 533 -11.94 -45.48 21.41
CA ARG A 533 -11.19 -44.89 22.53
C ARG A 533 -11.15 -43.37 22.51
N LYS A 534 -11.85 -42.71 21.57
CA LYS A 534 -11.85 -41.26 21.33
C LYS A 534 -10.43 -40.65 21.29
N SER A 535 -9.48 -41.42 20.77
CA SER A 535 -8.06 -41.04 20.65
C SER A 535 -7.72 -40.61 19.22
N ARG A 536 -6.76 -39.70 19.08
CA ARG A 536 -6.44 -39.06 17.80
C ARG A 536 -5.76 -40.05 16.84
N CYS A 537 -6.48 -40.60 15.87
CA CYS A 537 -5.88 -41.34 14.77
C CYS A 537 -5.08 -40.37 13.87
N ASP A 538 -4.07 -40.85 13.16
CA ASP A 538 -3.29 -40.09 12.16
C ASP A 538 -3.49 -40.60 10.72
N GLY A 539 -4.31 -41.65 10.52
CA GLY A 539 -4.66 -42.19 9.21
C GLY A 539 -3.57 -43.01 8.52
N GLY A 540 -2.46 -43.29 9.21
CA GLY A 540 -1.38 -44.10 8.65
C GLY A 540 -1.86 -45.51 8.26
N LYS A 541 -1.48 -45.97 7.06
CA LYS A 541 -1.71 -47.34 6.57
C LYS A 541 -0.35 -48.04 6.38
N PRO A 542 -0.22 -49.35 6.69
CA PRO A 542 -1.28 -50.27 7.08
C PRO A 542 -1.74 -50.13 8.55
N ILE A 543 -0.94 -49.49 9.42
CA ILE A 543 -1.30 -49.22 10.82
C ILE A 543 -1.01 -47.76 11.20
N CYS A 544 -1.98 -47.12 11.86
CA CYS A 544 -1.88 -45.72 12.29
C CYS A 544 -0.85 -45.59 13.44
N SER A 545 -0.17 -44.45 13.57
CA SER A 545 0.93 -44.32 14.55
C SER A 545 0.48 -44.52 16.00
N MET A 546 -0.76 -44.16 16.32
CA MET A 546 -1.33 -44.39 17.66
C MET A 546 -1.61 -45.86 17.94
N CYS A 547 -2.09 -46.62 16.96
CA CYS A 547 -2.25 -48.08 17.08
C CYS A 547 -0.88 -48.77 17.16
N ARG A 548 0.12 -48.29 16.40
CA ARG A 548 1.49 -48.80 16.43
C ARG A 548 2.15 -48.58 17.80
N ARG A 549 2.04 -47.37 18.37
CA ARG A 549 2.56 -47.06 19.71
C ARG A 549 1.90 -47.87 20.83
N ARG A 550 0.70 -48.40 20.58
CA ARG A 550 -0.05 -49.23 21.52
C ARG A 550 0.13 -50.72 21.28
N ALA A 551 1.07 -51.11 20.41
CA ALA A 551 1.33 -52.49 20.04
C ALA A 551 0.07 -53.26 19.58
N LEU A 552 -0.90 -52.56 18.99
CA LEU A 552 -2.04 -53.22 18.36
C LEU A 552 -1.57 -53.85 17.05
N GLY A 553 -1.88 -55.13 16.84
CA GLY A 553 -1.55 -55.83 15.59
C GLY A 553 -2.25 -55.23 14.37
N LEU A 554 -1.69 -55.48 13.18
CA LEU A 554 -2.23 -55.02 11.90
C LEU A 554 -3.73 -55.36 11.75
N GLU A 555 -4.09 -56.59 12.15
CA GLU A 555 -5.45 -57.16 12.18
C GLU A 555 -6.48 -56.29 12.91
N ARG A 556 -6.03 -55.49 13.89
CA ARG A 556 -6.91 -54.72 14.79
C ARG A 556 -7.07 -53.26 14.38
N CYS A 557 -6.17 -52.72 13.56
CA CYS A 557 -6.23 -51.32 13.10
C CYS A 557 -7.14 -51.17 11.86
N VAL A 558 -8.41 -51.56 12.01
CA VAL A 558 -9.38 -51.64 10.91
C VAL A 558 -10.09 -50.31 10.70
N TYR A 559 -10.29 -49.93 9.44
CA TYR A 559 -11.03 -48.74 9.04
C TYR A 559 -12.35 -49.18 8.39
N LYS A 560 -13.49 -48.95 9.05
CA LYS A 560 -14.82 -49.29 8.51
C LYS A 560 -15.41 -48.11 7.73
N LEU A 561 -15.84 -48.37 6.50
CA LEU A 561 -16.31 -47.37 5.54
C LEU A 561 -17.66 -46.74 5.89
N GLU A 562 -18.49 -47.47 6.62
CA GLU A 562 -19.83 -47.08 7.09
C GLU A 562 -19.80 -45.84 8.02
N ASN A 563 -18.61 -45.43 8.47
CA ASN A 563 -18.39 -44.44 9.51
C ASN A 563 -17.78 -43.11 9.00
N ALA A 564 -17.62 -42.94 7.68
CA ALA A 564 -17.12 -41.71 7.09
C ALA A 564 -18.18 -40.58 7.20
N ARG A 565 -17.84 -39.47 7.87
CA ARG A 565 -18.68 -38.27 7.82
C ARG A 565 -18.60 -37.67 6.42
N THR A 566 -19.78 -37.47 5.83
CA THR A 566 -20.08 -36.94 4.50
C THR A 566 -19.05 -35.92 4.00
N ALA A 567 -18.18 -36.37 3.10
CA ALA A 567 -17.44 -35.53 2.15
C ALA A 567 -17.14 -36.36 0.90
N SER A 568 -17.68 -35.90 -0.23
CA SER A 568 -17.28 -36.18 -1.61
C SER A 568 -17.12 -37.66 -1.98
N THR A 569 -18.22 -38.23 -2.50
CA THR A 569 -18.23 -39.45 -3.29
C THR A 569 -17.15 -39.42 -4.39
N ASP A 570 -16.87 -38.26 -4.97
CA ASP A 570 -15.84 -38.09 -6.02
C ASP A 570 -14.38 -38.20 -5.56
N GLU A 571 -14.02 -37.62 -4.41
CA GLU A 571 -12.66 -37.73 -3.87
C GLU A 571 -12.39 -39.17 -3.44
N TYR A 572 -13.42 -39.84 -2.89
CA TYR A 572 -13.35 -41.24 -2.50
C TYR A 572 -13.24 -42.18 -3.71
N ILE A 573 -14.02 -41.93 -4.78
CA ILE A 573 -13.90 -42.65 -6.06
C ILE A 573 -12.49 -42.44 -6.64
N LYS A 574 -11.96 -41.22 -6.70
CA LYS A 574 -10.59 -40.96 -7.19
C LYS A 574 -9.52 -41.69 -6.38
N VAL A 575 -9.66 -41.73 -5.06
CA VAL A 575 -8.76 -42.47 -4.17
C VAL A 575 -8.89 -43.98 -4.36
N LEU A 576 -10.09 -44.50 -4.59
CA LEU A 576 -10.34 -45.92 -4.92
C LEU A 576 -9.70 -46.29 -6.26
N HIS A 577 -9.90 -45.51 -7.32
CA HIS A 577 -9.28 -45.76 -8.62
C HIS A 577 -7.75 -45.73 -8.53
N SER A 578 -7.19 -44.77 -7.79
CA SER A 578 -5.74 -44.70 -7.54
C SER A 578 -5.23 -45.90 -6.73
N ARG A 579 -5.99 -46.36 -5.73
CA ARG A 579 -5.67 -47.54 -4.91
C ARG A 579 -5.72 -48.83 -5.74
N ILE A 580 -6.74 -48.99 -6.59
CA ILE A 580 -6.92 -50.14 -7.46
C ILE A 580 -5.76 -50.22 -8.45
N ARG A 581 -5.44 -49.14 -9.16
CA ARG A 581 -4.26 -49.09 -10.06
C ARG A 581 -2.96 -49.46 -9.37
N LYS A 582 -2.78 -48.98 -8.14
CA LYS A 582 -1.57 -49.28 -7.35
C LYS A 582 -1.52 -50.73 -6.89
N LEU A 583 -2.66 -51.35 -6.58
CA LEU A 583 -2.74 -52.77 -6.23
C LEU A 583 -2.57 -53.66 -7.45
N GLU A 584 -3.17 -53.32 -8.59
CA GLU A 584 -2.94 -54.00 -9.86
C GLU A 584 -1.48 -53.94 -10.29
N GLN A 585 -0.82 -52.79 -10.05
CA GLN A 585 0.61 -52.64 -10.31
C GLN A 585 1.45 -53.51 -9.37
N VAL A 586 1.15 -53.53 -8.07
CA VAL A 586 1.85 -54.42 -7.13
C VAL A 586 1.61 -55.90 -7.43
N CYS A 587 0.40 -56.29 -7.87
CA CYS A 587 0.11 -57.66 -8.30
C CYS A 587 0.87 -58.02 -9.59
N ARG A 588 0.97 -57.10 -10.56
CA ARG A 588 1.81 -57.25 -11.76
C ARG A 588 3.29 -57.38 -11.40
N ASP A 589 3.79 -56.53 -10.52
CA ASP A 589 5.18 -56.57 -10.05
C ASP A 589 5.48 -57.87 -9.28
N SER A 590 4.46 -58.44 -8.62
CA SER A 590 4.57 -59.70 -7.87
C SER A 590 4.20 -60.95 -8.67
N HIS A 591 4.00 -60.83 -9.99
CA HIS A 591 3.64 -61.93 -10.91
C HIS A 591 2.34 -62.68 -10.54
N VAL A 592 1.42 -62.02 -9.86
CA VAL A 592 0.08 -62.54 -9.55
C VAL A 592 -0.88 -62.12 -10.66
N GLN A 593 -1.43 -63.08 -11.40
CA GLN A 593 -2.45 -62.80 -12.42
C GLN A 593 -3.72 -62.25 -11.75
N VAL A 594 -4.10 -61.02 -12.12
CA VAL A 594 -5.38 -60.41 -11.72
C VAL A 594 -6.36 -60.59 -12.88
N PRO A 595 -7.56 -61.16 -12.68
CA PRO A 595 -8.56 -61.30 -13.74
C PRO A 595 -9.05 -59.90 -14.15
N SER A 596 -8.99 -59.59 -15.44
CA SER A 596 -9.67 -58.41 -15.99
C SER A 596 -11.18 -58.67 -15.99
N LEU A 597 -11.95 -57.71 -15.46
CA LEU A 597 -13.39 -57.58 -15.70
C LEU A 597 -13.59 -56.45 -16.72
N ASP A 598 -13.23 -56.72 -17.96
CA ASP A 598 -13.79 -56.00 -19.10
C ASP A 598 -14.99 -56.81 -19.61
N PHE A 599 -16.19 -56.29 -19.37
CA PHE A 599 -17.36 -56.68 -20.16
C PHE A 599 -17.48 -55.70 -21.32
N ASP A 600 -17.46 -56.28 -22.52
CA ASP A 600 -17.46 -55.65 -23.83
C ASP A 600 -18.50 -54.54 -24.05
N LEU A 601 -18.15 -53.57 -24.89
CA LEU A 601 -18.85 -53.18 -26.14
C LEU A 601 -17.92 -52.24 -26.97
N PRO A 602 -18.05 -52.18 -28.32
CA PRO A 602 -16.95 -52.48 -29.27
C PRO A 602 -16.57 -51.27 -30.17
N PRO A 603 -15.88 -51.41 -31.34
CA PRO A 603 -14.49 -50.99 -31.55
C PRO A 603 -14.31 -49.87 -32.62
N ILE A 604 -13.06 -49.43 -32.90
CA ILE A 604 -12.41 -49.44 -34.24
C ILE A 604 -11.04 -48.69 -34.26
N ALA A 605 -10.00 -49.45 -34.71
CA ALA A 605 -8.72 -49.14 -35.41
C ALA A 605 -7.68 -48.17 -34.80
N GLU A 606 -6.48 -48.63 -34.35
CA GLU A 606 -5.23 -49.03 -35.09
C GLU A 606 -4.41 -47.82 -35.62
N ALA A 607 -3.07 -47.70 -35.54
CA ALA A 607 -1.95 -48.64 -35.31
C ALA A 607 -0.66 -47.94 -34.81
N GLU A 608 0.32 -48.75 -34.40
CA GLU A 608 1.57 -48.55 -33.64
C GLU A 608 2.85 -48.24 -34.48
N THR A 609 3.98 -47.92 -33.80
CA THR A 609 5.27 -48.71 -33.75
C THR A 609 6.41 -47.94 -33.00
N GLU A 610 6.97 -48.46 -31.88
CA GLU A 610 8.32 -49.11 -31.65
C GLU A 610 9.55 -48.17 -31.55
N ALA A 611 10.66 -48.34 -30.78
CA ALA A 611 11.14 -49.22 -29.69
C ALA A 611 12.54 -48.72 -29.15
N ASP A 612 13.03 -49.32 -28.04
CA ASP A 612 14.43 -49.73 -27.72
C ASP A 612 15.31 -49.00 -26.64
N THR A 613 16.37 -49.71 -26.18
CA THR A 613 16.81 -49.99 -24.78
C THR A 613 18.32 -49.71 -24.50
N ARG A 614 18.75 -49.51 -23.22
CA ARG A 614 19.95 -50.13 -22.52
C ARG A 614 20.85 -49.27 -21.56
N GLN A 615 20.94 -49.76 -20.31
CA GLN A 615 22.11 -50.14 -19.45
C GLN A 615 23.23 -49.17 -18.95
N THR A 616 23.40 -49.19 -17.61
CA THR A 616 24.50 -48.77 -16.67
C THR A 616 25.73 -49.74 -16.66
N PRO A 617 26.93 -49.54 -15.99
CA PRO A 617 27.08 -49.13 -14.55
C PRO A 617 28.45 -48.59 -13.95
N THR A 618 28.35 -48.05 -12.71
CA THR A 618 29.23 -48.06 -11.48
C THR A 618 30.78 -47.89 -11.46
N SER A 619 31.30 -47.00 -10.58
CA SER A 619 31.94 -47.27 -9.24
C SER A 619 32.92 -46.15 -8.74
N THR A 620 33.26 -46.20 -7.43
CA THR A 620 33.64 -45.12 -6.46
C THR A 620 35.18 -44.99 -6.13
N PRO A 621 35.67 -44.48 -4.94
CA PRO A 621 36.16 -43.11 -4.62
C PRO A 621 37.61 -43.05 -4.01
N ILE A 622 38.11 -41.89 -3.47
CA ILE A 622 38.95 -41.69 -2.22
C ILE A 622 39.79 -40.36 -2.16
N CYS A 623 39.81 -39.75 -0.94
CA CYS A 623 40.73 -38.85 -0.16
C CYS A 623 41.43 -37.55 -0.62
N SER A 624 41.08 -36.45 0.08
CA SER A 624 41.79 -35.62 1.12
C SER A 624 43.19 -34.98 0.99
N ASP A 625 43.21 -33.74 1.53
CA ASP A 625 44.26 -32.97 2.25
C ASP A 625 45.31 -32.14 1.49
N TYR A 626 45.38 -30.84 1.82
CA TYR A 626 46.50 -30.20 2.54
C TYR A 626 46.19 -28.73 2.88
N SER A 627 46.67 -28.28 4.04
CA SER A 627 46.63 -26.89 4.54
C SER A 627 48.06 -26.35 4.68
N PHE A 628 48.28 -25.04 4.52
CA PHE A 628 49.46 -24.35 5.04
C PHE A 628 49.20 -22.86 5.36
N LEU A 629 50.00 -22.38 6.33
CA LEU A 629 49.88 -21.20 7.19
C LEU A 629 50.49 -19.89 6.65
N ARG A 630 49.94 -18.78 7.19
CA ARG A 630 50.55 -17.51 7.69
C ARG A 630 51.50 -16.68 6.80
N LEU A 631 51.27 -15.36 6.79
CA LEU A 631 52.12 -14.33 7.45
C LEU A 631 51.50 -12.91 7.30
N THR A 632 51.47 -12.15 8.40
CA THR A 632 51.38 -10.66 8.47
C THR A 632 52.83 -10.11 8.60
N PRO A 633 53.16 -8.80 8.83
CA PRO A 633 52.39 -7.53 8.94
C PRO A 633 53.09 -6.29 8.27
N THR A 634 52.62 -5.06 8.61
CA THR A 634 53.30 -3.72 8.67
C THR A 634 53.21 -2.80 7.44
N LYS A 635 53.22 -1.46 7.50
CA LYS A 635 52.86 -0.34 8.44
C LYS A 635 53.25 0.97 7.69
N GLU A 636 52.72 2.13 8.13
CA GLU A 636 53.22 3.52 7.89
C GLU A 636 52.91 4.23 6.55
N SER A 637 52.82 5.57 6.42
CA SER A 637 52.43 6.73 7.25
C SER A 637 52.63 8.01 6.39
N SER A 638 52.14 9.17 6.87
CA SER A 638 52.47 10.58 6.49
C SER A 638 51.87 11.14 5.18
N SER A 639 51.55 12.43 4.98
CA SER A 639 51.05 13.63 5.72
C SER A 639 51.34 14.85 4.80
N VAL A 640 50.97 16.09 5.20
CA VAL A 640 51.37 17.43 4.63
C VAL A 640 50.39 17.94 3.54
N ASP A 641 49.79 19.15 3.53
CA ASP A 641 49.97 20.43 4.24
C ASP A 641 48.67 21.29 4.21
N SER A 642 48.54 22.26 5.13
CA SER A 642 47.57 23.39 5.08
C SER A 642 48.22 24.66 4.50
N PRO A 643 47.44 25.73 4.15
CA PRO A 643 47.40 26.87 5.09
C PRO A 643 46.09 27.72 5.12
N LEU A 644 45.75 28.13 6.36
CA LEU A 644 45.39 29.48 6.86
C LEU A 644 44.38 30.39 6.13
N VAL A 645 43.33 30.80 6.88
CA VAL A 645 42.53 32.02 6.67
C VAL A 645 42.61 32.90 7.93
N GLN A 646 42.85 34.21 7.76
CA GLN A 646 42.92 35.24 8.80
C GLN A 646 41.54 35.73 9.28
N ALA A 647 41.49 36.11 10.56
CA ALA A 647 40.39 36.68 11.34
C ALA A 647 40.07 38.16 10.96
N GLN A 648 38.89 38.75 11.21
CA GLN A 648 38.42 39.39 12.47
C GLN A 648 37.12 40.27 12.17
N PRO A 649 36.42 40.98 13.11
CA PRO A 649 35.20 40.52 13.82
C PRO A 649 34.04 41.59 13.80
N PRO A 650 33.25 41.92 14.87
CA PRO A 650 31.82 41.60 15.01
C PRO A 650 30.86 42.79 15.30
N ASN A 651 29.57 42.46 15.49
CA ASN A 651 28.48 43.18 16.19
C ASN A 651 27.73 44.33 15.49
N THR A 652 26.40 44.20 15.38
CA THR A 652 25.41 44.95 16.19
C THR A 652 23.99 44.38 16.01
N ALA A 653 23.16 44.62 17.02
CA ALA A 653 21.94 43.90 17.36
C ALA A 653 20.63 44.61 16.95
N ALA A 654 19.52 43.87 17.16
CA ALA A 654 18.09 44.26 17.17
C ALA A 654 17.45 44.46 15.77
N SER A 655 16.24 43.98 15.47
CA SER A 655 15.04 43.82 16.30
C SER A 655 14.08 42.73 15.78
N ALA A 656 13.20 42.29 16.66
CA ALA A 656 12.14 41.30 16.48
C ALA A 656 11.13 41.60 15.34
N ASP A 657 10.58 40.57 14.70
CA ASP A 657 9.21 40.05 14.92
C ASP A 657 8.63 39.33 13.67
N ASN A 658 7.69 38.42 13.93
CA ASN A 658 6.80 37.68 13.02
C ASN A 658 7.29 36.36 12.38
N GLY A 659 7.36 35.32 13.20
CA GLY A 659 7.33 33.92 12.75
C GLY A 659 5.90 33.51 12.31
N ILE A 660 5.69 33.34 11.02
CA ILE A 660 4.43 32.83 10.47
C ILE A 660 4.36 31.31 10.70
N VAL A 661 3.52 30.89 11.64
CA VAL A 661 3.13 29.50 11.88
C VAL A 661 2.28 29.02 10.70
N THR A 662 2.76 27.97 10.04
CA THR A 662 2.12 27.42 8.86
C THR A 662 1.24 26.20 9.18
N ALA A 663 -0.08 26.35 9.14
CA ALA A 663 -1.07 25.30 9.44
C ALA A 663 -1.06 24.14 8.40
N GLU A 664 -0.82 22.92 8.88
CA GLU A 664 -0.95 21.63 8.15
C GLU A 664 -2.43 21.21 7.98
N PRO A 665 -2.79 20.37 6.98
CA PRO A 665 -4.18 19.94 6.78
C PRO A 665 -4.61 18.97 7.89
N ASN A 666 -5.73 19.27 8.55
CA ASN A 666 -6.28 18.46 9.65
C ASN A 666 -7.17 17.32 9.11
N SER A 667 -7.03 16.12 9.67
CA SER A 667 -7.96 15.00 9.46
C SER A 667 -9.38 15.36 9.95
N SER A 668 -10.41 14.84 9.30
CA SER A 668 -11.82 14.98 9.74
C SER A 668 -12.10 14.26 11.06
N VAL A 669 -11.23 13.32 11.44
CA VAL A 669 -11.28 12.54 12.67
C VAL A 669 -9.95 12.66 13.44
N SER A 670 -10.03 12.82 14.77
CA SER A 670 -8.89 12.89 15.69
C SER A 670 -8.11 11.58 15.75
N ALA A 671 -6.89 11.63 16.31
CA ALA A 671 -6.16 10.41 16.64
C ALA A 671 -6.87 9.53 17.68
N MET A 672 -7.95 9.97 18.32
CA MET A 672 -8.80 9.13 19.18
C MET A 672 -10.07 8.64 18.49
N GLY A 673 -10.25 8.88 17.19
CA GLY A 673 -11.44 8.42 16.46
C GLY A 673 -12.69 9.30 16.65
N THR A 674 -12.52 10.55 17.12
CA THR A 674 -13.61 11.54 17.34
C THR A 674 -13.63 12.60 16.24
N VAL A 675 -14.81 13.08 15.84
CA VAL A 675 -14.96 14.01 14.70
C VAL A 675 -14.41 15.40 15.03
N ILE A 676 -13.71 16.04 14.07
CA ILE A 676 -13.09 17.36 14.21
C ILE A 676 -13.65 18.40 13.19
N THR A 677 -14.25 17.98 12.07
CA THR A 677 -14.76 18.89 11.02
C THR A 677 -16.30 18.93 10.88
N ASP A 678 -16.83 20.02 10.31
CA ASP A 678 -18.27 20.24 10.02
C ASP A 678 -18.78 19.49 8.78
N ASP A 679 -17.87 19.01 7.94
CA ASP A 679 -18.22 18.27 6.72
C ASP A 679 -18.71 16.84 7.05
N ASP A 680 -19.68 16.39 6.26
CA ASP A 680 -20.41 15.14 6.42
C ASP A 680 -19.43 13.97 6.65
N VAL A 681 -19.56 13.22 7.76
CA VAL A 681 -18.68 12.08 8.12
C VAL A 681 -18.60 11.02 6.99
N SER A 682 -19.55 11.08 6.05
CA SER A 682 -19.63 10.32 4.81
C SER A 682 -18.53 10.63 3.78
N VAL A 683 -17.78 11.72 3.92
CA VAL A 683 -16.79 12.23 2.93
C VAL A 683 -15.34 11.87 3.31
N SER A 684 -15.10 11.25 4.48
CA SER A 684 -13.77 10.80 4.88
C SER A 684 -13.31 9.55 4.11
N GLU A 685 -12.27 9.66 3.27
CA GLU A 685 -11.63 8.54 2.54
C GLU A 685 -10.84 7.56 3.43
N ASP A 686 -10.66 7.87 4.73
CA ASP A 686 -9.92 7.03 5.66
C ASP A 686 -10.69 5.77 6.11
N PHE A 687 -10.02 4.61 6.10
CA PHE A 687 -10.60 3.34 6.56
C PHE A 687 -10.73 3.30 8.10
N TYR A 688 -11.98 3.19 8.57
CA TYR A 688 -12.37 2.98 9.97
C TYR A 688 -13.23 1.72 10.11
N GLY A 689 -12.83 0.79 10.98
CA GLY A 689 -13.59 -0.44 11.21
C GLY A 689 -14.71 -0.30 12.23
N SER A 690 -15.55 -1.33 12.35
CA SER A 690 -16.81 -1.33 13.14
C SER A 690 -16.63 -1.09 14.65
N SER A 691 -15.43 -1.31 15.19
CA SER A 691 -15.09 -0.99 16.58
C SER A 691 -14.79 0.50 16.82
N SER A 692 -14.57 1.31 15.79
CA SER A 692 -14.30 2.74 15.94
C SER A 692 -15.54 3.55 16.35
N THR A 693 -15.32 4.68 17.03
CA THR A 693 -16.39 5.63 17.38
C THR A 693 -16.94 6.33 16.13
N ALA A 694 -16.09 6.61 15.14
CA ALA A 694 -16.50 7.16 13.84
C ALA A 694 -17.46 6.23 13.07
N SER A 695 -17.18 4.92 13.00
CA SER A 695 -18.09 3.96 12.36
C SER A 695 -19.39 3.78 13.16
N PHE A 696 -19.34 3.84 14.50
CA PHE A 696 -20.53 3.82 15.33
C PHE A 696 -21.42 5.06 15.13
N PHE A 697 -20.82 6.25 14.96
CA PHE A 697 -21.53 7.46 14.55
C PHE A 697 -22.25 7.27 13.21
N LYS A 698 -21.57 6.67 12.22
CA LYS A 698 -22.15 6.39 10.90
C LYS A 698 -23.32 5.40 11.00
N GLU A 699 -23.16 4.30 11.73
CA GLU A 699 -24.21 3.30 11.95
C GLU A 699 -25.46 3.92 12.61
N ALA A 700 -25.26 4.78 13.62
CA ALA A 700 -26.36 5.50 14.26
C ALA A 700 -27.07 6.44 13.27
N PHE A 701 -26.32 7.16 12.43
CA PHE A 701 -26.89 8.09 11.45
C PHE A 701 -27.69 7.37 10.36
N ASP A 702 -27.16 6.26 9.85
CA ASP A 702 -27.81 5.44 8.83
C ASP A 702 -29.07 4.75 9.38
N SER A 703 -29.10 4.37 10.66
CA SER A 703 -30.31 3.82 11.28
C SER A 703 -31.44 4.85 11.49
N MET A 704 -31.18 6.16 11.41
CA MET A 704 -32.18 7.21 11.68
C MET A 704 -32.80 7.85 10.42
N LYS A 705 -32.29 7.53 9.21
CA LYS A 705 -32.77 8.07 7.92
C LYS A 705 -34.00 7.31 7.39
N ASP A 706 -35.06 8.05 7.02
CA ASP A 706 -36.06 7.53 6.07
C ASP A 706 -35.44 7.49 4.68
N HIS A 707 -35.52 6.35 3.99
CA HIS A 707 -34.95 6.19 2.65
C HIS A 707 -35.71 7.02 1.60
N LYS A 708 -35.34 8.30 1.49
CA LYS A 708 -35.43 9.06 0.25
C LYS A 708 -34.03 9.46 -0.17
N LYS A 709 -33.63 8.96 -1.35
CA LYS A 709 -32.40 9.36 -2.04
C LYS A 709 -32.52 10.83 -2.41
N HIS A 710 -31.77 11.67 -1.72
CA HIS A 710 -31.43 13.01 -2.19
C HIS A 710 -29.92 13.09 -2.39
N HIS A 711 -29.55 13.36 -3.64
CA HIS A 711 -28.26 13.93 -3.98
C HIS A 711 -28.24 15.37 -3.49
N HIS A 712 -27.24 15.74 -2.70
CA HIS A 712 -26.76 17.12 -2.66
C HIS A 712 -25.26 17.20 -2.37
N THR A 713 -24.65 18.03 -3.21
CA THR A 713 -23.34 18.67 -3.23
C THR A 713 -23.03 19.53 -2.00
N GLN A 714 -21.78 19.55 -1.54
CA GLN A 714 -21.05 20.67 -0.88
C GLN A 714 -19.65 20.19 -0.40
N PRO A 715 -18.74 21.02 0.16
CA PRO A 715 -17.93 22.04 -0.50
C PRO A 715 -16.42 21.80 -0.29
N ARG A 716 -15.58 22.62 -0.94
CA ARG A 716 -14.11 22.58 -0.88
C ARG A 716 -13.61 23.48 0.26
N ARG A 717 -12.66 23.02 1.09
CA ARG A 717 -11.80 23.88 1.93
C ARG A 717 -10.34 23.44 1.97
N GLU A 718 -9.49 24.45 2.15
CA GLU A 718 -8.09 24.57 1.81
C GLU A 718 -7.09 24.11 2.89
N ALA A 719 -5.82 24.13 2.46
CA ALA A 719 -4.58 24.37 3.23
C ALA A 719 -3.76 23.13 3.63
N GLY A 720 -2.82 22.79 2.75
CA GLY A 720 -1.52 22.28 3.18
C GLY A 720 -0.61 23.43 3.61
N ARG A 721 0.33 23.18 4.53
CA ARG A 721 1.60 23.91 4.57
C ARG A 721 2.80 23.01 4.88
N ASP A 722 3.92 23.50 4.34
CA ASP A 722 5.28 23.01 4.17
C ASP A 722 5.96 22.34 5.37
N TRP A 723 7.01 21.54 5.11
CA TRP A 723 8.38 21.77 5.60
C TRP A 723 9.40 21.03 4.71
N ARG A 724 10.41 21.75 4.18
CA ARG A 724 11.66 21.21 3.59
C ARG A 724 12.89 21.80 4.30
N ARG A 725 13.99 21.02 4.22
CA ARG A 725 15.43 21.26 4.50
C ARG A 725 15.87 21.12 5.96
N GLY A 726 17.01 20.50 6.30
CA GLY A 726 18.05 19.82 5.50
C GLY A 726 19.26 19.45 6.38
N SER A 727 20.04 18.47 5.90
CA SER A 727 21.47 18.17 6.16
C SER A 727 21.96 17.57 7.51
N SER A 728 22.66 16.43 7.34
CA SER A 728 23.85 15.91 8.06
C SER A 728 23.75 15.23 9.44
N TYR A 729 24.36 14.03 9.46
CA TYR A 729 24.69 13.10 10.55
C TYR A 729 25.41 13.71 11.76
N PHE A 730 25.26 13.06 12.92
CA PHE A 730 25.87 13.37 14.23
C PHE A 730 25.83 14.85 14.62
N VAL A 731 24.89 15.18 15.50
CA VAL A 731 24.63 16.56 15.94
C VAL A 731 25.39 16.84 17.25
N PRO A 732 26.28 17.85 17.30
CA PRO A 732 26.91 18.27 18.54
C PRO A 732 25.88 18.77 19.56
N SER A 733 26.13 18.57 20.86
CA SER A 733 25.23 18.99 21.97
C SER A 733 24.72 20.44 21.93
N HIS A 734 25.41 21.34 21.22
CA HIS A 734 25.06 22.77 21.10
C HIS A 734 23.92 23.08 20.10
N GLN A 735 23.47 22.13 19.27
CA GLN A 735 22.31 22.32 18.38
C GLN A 735 20.97 21.92 19.04
N PHE A 736 21.00 21.31 20.24
CA PHE A 736 19.79 20.96 20.98
C PHE A 736 19.40 22.10 21.94
N SER A 737 18.43 22.93 21.53
CA SER A 737 17.91 23.99 22.40
C SER A 737 17.05 23.40 23.52
N LEU A 738 17.63 23.26 24.71
CA LEU A 738 16.86 22.95 25.93
C LEU A 738 16.10 24.21 26.39
N PRO A 739 14.87 24.07 26.94
CA PRO A 739 14.23 25.18 27.63
C PRO A 739 15.05 25.59 28.86
N PRO A 740 14.78 26.76 29.48
CA PRO A 740 15.40 27.14 30.74
C PRO A 740 15.36 25.98 31.74
N ARG A 741 16.47 25.76 32.45
CA ARG A 741 16.65 24.56 33.29
C ARG A 741 15.52 24.37 34.30
N ASP A 742 15.03 25.44 34.92
CA ASP A 742 13.92 25.38 35.87
C ASP A 742 12.63 24.85 35.24
N LEU A 743 12.33 25.28 34.01
CA LEU A 743 11.20 24.77 33.24
C LEU A 743 11.42 23.32 32.82
N ALA A 744 12.63 22.97 32.36
CA ALA A 744 12.98 21.61 31.98
C ALA A 744 12.84 20.63 33.17
N ASP A 745 13.38 21.00 34.34
CA ASP A 745 13.34 20.22 35.57
C ASP A 745 11.89 20.05 36.05
N HIS A 746 11.09 21.12 36.01
CA HIS A 746 9.66 21.07 36.33
C HIS A 746 8.90 20.13 35.38
N LEU A 747 9.11 20.21 34.06
CA LEU A 747 8.42 19.33 33.11
C LEU A 747 8.82 17.86 33.26
N VAL A 748 10.08 17.54 33.53
CA VAL A 748 10.51 16.16 33.83
C VAL A 748 9.88 15.65 35.13
N ALA A 749 9.80 16.49 36.17
CA ALA A 749 9.14 16.14 37.43
C ALA A 749 7.63 15.88 37.23
N THR A 750 6.95 16.77 36.49
CA THR A 750 5.53 16.63 36.14
C THR A 750 5.28 15.36 35.33
N PHE A 751 6.14 15.02 34.36
CA PHE A 751 6.04 13.75 33.63
C PHE A 751 6.18 12.53 34.55
N ARG A 752 7.16 12.55 35.46
CA ARG A 752 7.37 11.47 36.44
C ARG A 752 6.10 11.23 37.27
N GLU A 753 5.54 12.30 37.81
CA GLU A 753 4.43 12.21 38.77
C GLU A 753 3.09 11.89 38.11
N LYS A 754 2.85 12.43 36.90
CA LYS A 754 1.53 12.40 36.27
C LYS A 754 1.41 11.39 35.13
N VAL A 755 2.51 10.98 34.49
CA VAL A 755 2.48 10.19 33.24
C VAL A 755 3.25 8.87 33.35
N TYR A 756 4.49 8.89 33.86
CA TYR A 756 5.40 7.74 33.79
C TYR A 756 4.82 6.45 34.40
N TYR A 757 4.19 6.53 35.57
CA TYR A 757 3.63 5.35 36.24
C TYR A 757 2.36 4.78 35.58
N MET A 758 1.79 5.48 34.60
CA MET A 758 0.75 4.96 33.71
C MET A 758 1.34 4.26 32.48
N TYR A 759 2.50 4.76 32.02
CA TYR A 759 3.19 4.35 30.80
C TYR A 759 4.71 4.14 31.03
N PRO A 760 5.10 3.13 31.83
CA PRO A 760 6.49 2.96 32.29
C PRO A 760 7.36 2.26 31.24
N PHE A 761 7.50 2.84 30.05
CA PHE A 761 8.12 2.20 28.90
C PHE A 761 9.64 2.00 29.03
N PHE A 762 10.31 2.82 29.84
CA PHE A 762 11.78 2.85 30.01
C PHE A 762 12.18 2.91 31.48
N HIS A 763 13.47 2.77 31.79
CA HIS A 763 13.98 2.87 33.16
C HIS A 763 14.21 4.34 33.57
N LEU A 764 13.32 4.88 34.40
CA LEU A 764 13.34 6.30 34.77
C LEU A 764 14.64 6.77 35.45
N PRO A 765 15.24 6.03 36.41
CA PRO A 765 16.49 6.45 37.03
C PRO A 765 17.65 6.60 36.03
N SER A 766 17.74 5.72 35.02
CA SER A 766 18.76 5.83 33.97
C SER A 766 18.54 7.06 33.10
N PHE A 767 17.29 7.29 32.66
CA PHE A 767 16.93 8.47 31.89
C PHE A 767 17.25 9.77 32.62
N GLU A 768 16.92 9.87 33.90
CA GLU A 768 17.17 11.08 34.69
C GLU A 768 18.66 11.32 34.96
N ALA A 769 19.46 10.26 35.10
CA ALA A 769 20.90 10.39 35.21
C ALA A 769 21.51 10.99 33.94
N ALA A 770 21.05 10.54 32.76
CA ALA A 770 21.43 11.10 31.46
C ALA A 770 20.89 12.53 31.26
N TYR A 771 19.66 12.82 31.69
CA TYR A 771 19.12 14.17 31.65
C TYR A 771 19.95 15.14 32.50
N ARG A 772 20.33 14.74 33.72
CA ARG A 772 21.20 15.56 34.59
C ARG A 772 22.60 15.77 34.01
N SER A 773 23.10 14.88 33.14
CA SER A 773 24.41 15.06 32.52
C SER A 773 24.42 16.16 31.45
N LEU A 774 23.27 16.50 30.85
CA LEU A 774 23.14 17.61 29.89
C LEU A 774 23.49 18.97 30.49
N TRP A 775 23.36 19.12 31.81
CA TRP A 775 23.56 20.38 32.53
C TRP A 775 24.94 20.52 33.20
N LYS A 776 25.83 19.55 33.01
CA LYS A 776 27.20 19.61 33.54
C LYS A 776 28.12 20.27 32.50
N PRO A 777 29.05 21.17 32.90
CA PRO A 777 30.07 21.70 32.00
C PRO A 777 30.85 20.55 31.36
N GLN A 778 31.16 20.64 30.06
CA GLN A 778 31.95 19.63 29.34
C GLN A 778 33.37 19.53 29.94
N ALA A 779 33.53 18.72 30.98
CA ALA A 779 34.80 18.10 31.32
C ALA A 779 34.90 16.80 30.52
N GLU A 780 36.12 16.46 30.10
CA GLU A 780 36.52 15.30 29.27
C GLU A 780 35.56 14.09 29.30
N PRO A 781 35.39 13.39 28.16
CA PRO A 781 34.54 12.20 28.09
C PRO A 781 35.03 11.15 29.08
N LYS A 782 34.41 11.11 30.26
CA LYS A 782 34.72 10.11 31.28
C LYS A 782 34.38 8.76 30.67
N ARG A 783 35.39 7.91 30.52
CA ARG A 783 35.20 6.47 30.23
C ARG A 783 34.08 5.96 31.16
N PRO A 784 33.06 5.28 30.64
CA PRO A 784 31.97 4.78 31.46
C PRO A 784 32.57 3.91 32.57
N SER A 785 32.22 4.20 33.83
CA SER A 785 32.57 3.32 34.93
C SER A 785 32.01 1.94 34.64
N THR A 786 32.78 0.89 34.90
CA THR A 786 32.46 -0.53 34.72
C THR A 786 31.21 -1.03 35.48
N SER A 787 30.44 -0.12 36.07
CA SER A 787 29.27 -0.34 36.92
C SER A 787 27.96 0.24 36.37
N SER A 788 27.94 0.93 35.23
CA SER A 788 26.70 1.47 34.65
C SER A 788 25.95 0.42 33.83
N PRO A 789 24.62 0.26 33.99
CA PRO A 789 23.86 -0.74 33.22
C PRO A 789 23.78 -0.35 31.74
N THR A 790 24.45 -1.11 30.87
CA THR A 790 24.69 -0.77 29.46
C THR A 790 23.55 -1.08 28.49
N SER A 791 22.41 -1.64 28.95
CA SER A 791 21.42 -2.25 28.04
C SER A 791 19.94 -1.97 28.35
N LEU A 792 19.61 -0.92 29.13
CA LEU A 792 18.21 -0.63 29.52
C LEU A 792 17.46 0.31 28.55
N GLY A 793 18.12 0.78 27.48
CA GLY A 793 17.55 1.71 26.50
C GLY A 793 17.82 3.17 26.86
N LEU A 794 16.78 4.00 26.91
CA LEU A 794 16.87 5.44 27.18
C LEU A 794 17.64 5.73 28.48
N GLY A 795 18.64 6.61 28.35
CA GLY A 795 19.59 7.00 29.38
C GLY A 795 20.83 6.10 29.55
N CYS A 796 21.02 5.09 28.69
CA CYS A 796 22.13 4.14 28.80
C CYS A 796 23.08 4.22 27.60
N TYR A 797 24.39 4.25 27.86
CA TYR A 797 25.44 4.22 26.84
C TYR A 797 25.64 2.81 26.27
N PRO A 798 25.96 2.66 24.96
CA PRO A 798 26.14 3.72 23.95
C PRO A 798 24.85 4.14 23.23
N ASP A 799 23.81 3.32 23.28
CA ASP A 799 22.73 3.35 22.28
C ASP A 799 21.53 4.24 22.63
N GLY A 800 21.52 4.85 23.81
CA GLY A 800 20.43 5.71 24.29
C GLY A 800 20.85 6.76 25.30
N ASP A 801 22.13 7.14 25.35
CA ASP A 801 22.64 8.15 26.28
C ASP A 801 22.22 9.59 25.89
N ALA A 802 22.65 10.57 26.68
CA ALA A 802 22.30 11.97 26.47
C ALA A 802 22.81 12.57 25.14
N ASN A 803 23.60 11.84 24.36
CA ASN A 803 24.15 12.29 23.09
C ASN A 803 23.40 11.70 21.88
N THR A 804 22.41 10.83 22.08
CA THR A 804 21.71 10.16 20.97
C THR A 804 20.47 10.93 20.50
N ILE A 805 20.16 10.77 19.21
CA ILE A 805 18.94 11.30 18.59
C ILE A 805 17.69 10.74 19.29
N SER A 806 17.71 9.45 19.67
CA SER A 806 16.62 8.81 20.40
C SER A 806 16.36 9.47 21.76
N PHE A 807 17.41 9.85 22.50
CA PHE A 807 17.26 10.52 23.78
C PHE A 807 16.67 11.93 23.64
N HIS A 808 17.15 12.72 22.68
CA HIS A 808 16.62 14.07 22.44
C HIS A 808 15.19 14.07 21.88
N ALA A 809 14.84 13.11 21.03
CA ALA A 809 13.47 12.90 20.57
C ALA A 809 12.55 12.51 21.74
N ALA A 810 12.98 11.58 22.59
CA ALA A 810 12.23 11.16 23.78
C ALA A 810 12.07 12.31 24.79
N LEU A 811 13.10 13.13 25.01
CA LEU A 811 13.05 14.27 25.93
C LEU A 811 12.04 15.33 25.48
N ASN A 812 11.99 15.66 24.18
CA ASN A 812 10.99 16.58 23.64
C ASN A 812 9.56 15.98 23.70
N ALA A 813 9.41 14.67 23.46
CA ALA A 813 8.14 13.98 23.64
C ALA A 813 7.67 13.99 25.11
N ILE A 814 8.60 13.88 26.07
CA ILE A 814 8.34 13.98 27.52
C ILE A 814 7.90 15.38 27.90
N PHE A 815 8.59 16.43 27.43
CA PHE A 815 8.17 17.81 27.66
C PHE A 815 6.77 18.08 27.13
N SER A 816 6.48 17.60 25.92
CA SER A 816 5.16 17.74 25.31
C SER A 816 4.04 17.10 26.15
N LEU A 817 4.25 15.89 26.68
CA LEU A 817 3.28 15.22 27.56
C LEU A 817 3.12 15.95 28.89
N ALA A 818 4.21 16.43 29.47
CA ALA A 818 4.20 17.15 30.74
C ALA A 818 3.41 18.46 30.66
N CYS A 819 3.47 19.17 29.54
CA CYS A 819 2.73 20.43 29.34
C CYS A 819 1.22 20.28 29.55
N HIS A 820 0.63 19.13 29.23
CA HIS A 820 -0.81 18.88 29.46
C HIS A 820 -1.20 18.89 30.95
N TYR A 821 -0.24 18.64 31.84
CA TYR A 821 -0.42 18.57 33.29
C TYR A 821 0.28 19.72 34.03
N SER A 822 0.82 20.70 33.31
CA SER A 822 1.44 21.89 33.89
C SER A 822 0.40 22.86 34.45
N ASP A 823 0.81 23.81 35.28
CA ASP A 823 -0.08 24.81 35.88
C ASP A 823 -0.50 25.95 34.92
N LEU A 824 -0.07 25.89 33.66
CA LEU A 824 -0.39 26.91 32.66
C LEU A 824 -1.90 27.02 32.39
N PRO A 825 -2.40 28.13 31.83
CA PRO A 825 -3.75 28.20 31.28
C PRO A 825 -3.98 27.13 30.18
N PRO A 826 -5.19 26.55 30.02
CA PRO A 826 -5.45 25.45 29.09
C PRO A 826 -5.00 25.69 27.63
N ALA A 827 -5.14 26.92 27.12
CA ALA A 827 -4.69 27.29 25.78
C ALA A 827 -3.15 27.29 25.67
N GLU A 828 -2.47 27.81 26.69
CA GLU A 828 -1.01 27.84 26.76
C GLU A 828 -0.42 26.42 26.93
N ARG A 829 -1.08 25.54 27.70
CA ARG A 829 -0.71 24.12 27.81
C ARG A 829 -0.65 23.45 26.45
N LEU A 830 -1.67 23.66 25.61
CA LEU A 830 -1.78 23.05 24.29
C LEU A 830 -0.74 23.63 23.32
N ALA A 831 -0.48 24.94 23.37
CA ALA A 831 0.53 25.60 22.55
C ALA A 831 1.96 25.15 22.92
N ALA A 832 2.26 25.09 24.22
CA ALA A 832 3.55 24.60 24.73
C ALA A 832 3.77 23.13 24.39
N SER A 833 2.76 22.29 24.62
CA SER A 833 2.77 20.86 24.22
C SER A 833 3.06 20.70 22.72
N THR A 834 2.31 21.40 21.87
CA THR A 834 2.50 21.38 20.41
C THR A 834 3.91 21.81 20.02
N THR A 835 4.46 22.84 20.67
CA THR A 835 5.81 23.34 20.39
C THR A 835 6.87 22.29 20.67
N PHE A 836 6.83 21.63 21.84
CA PHE A 836 7.76 20.56 22.17
C PHE A 836 7.54 19.32 21.29
N PHE A 837 6.29 18.99 20.94
CA PHE A 837 6.00 17.90 20.02
C PHE A 837 6.59 18.14 18.63
N LEU A 838 6.45 19.35 18.07
CA LEU A 838 7.01 19.69 16.76
C LEU A 838 8.55 19.63 16.74
N ARG A 839 9.21 19.88 17.88
CA ARG A 839 10.66 19.66 18.01
C ARG A 839 11.06 18.19 17.89
N THR A 840 10.14 17.23 18.06
CA THR A 840 10.43 15.81 17.79
C THR A 840 10.50 15.51 16.30
N LYS A 841 9.80 16.26 15.44
CA LYS A 841 9.63 15.97 14.00
C LYS A 841 10.96 15.83 13.23
N PRO A 842 11.98 16.68 13.43
CA PRO A 842 13.28 16.52 12.77
C PRO A 842 14.02 15.24 13.18
N PHE A 843 13.76 14.72 14.39
CA PHE A 843 14.44 13.56 14.94
C PHE A 843 13.76 12.22 14.58
N VAL A 844 12.52 12.24 14.06
CA VAL A 844 11.77 11.04 13.68
C VAL A 844 11.88 10.84 12.18
N ASN A 845 13.08 10.48 11.74
CA ASN A 845 13.44 10.21 10.35
C ASN A 845 13.97 8.77 10.19
N ILE A 846 14.48 8.44 9.01
CA ILE A 846 15.05 7.10 8.73
C ILE A 846 16.23 6.81 9.68
N ASP A 847 17.04 7.81 10.02
CA ASP A 847 18.21 7.67 10.89
C ASP A 847 17.85 7.17 12.30
N LEU A 848 16.72 7.63 12.88
CA LEU A 848 16.22 7.11 14.16
C LEU A 848 15.87 5.61 14.07
N LEU A 849 15.39 5.16 12.92
CA LEU A 849 14.99 3.77 12.70
C LEU A 849 16.19 2.86 12.41
N GLU A 850 17.26 3.38 11.80
CA GLU A 850 18.51 2.66 11.57
C GLU A 850 19.22 2.24 12.86
N ALA A 851 19.10 3.04 13.93
CA ALA A 851 19.69 2.73 15.23
C ALA A 851 19.16 1.44 15.87
N ASN A 852 17.97 0.97 15.46
CA ASN A 852 17.36 -0.33 15.76
C ASN A 852 17.71 -0.92 17.15
N ASN A 853 17.40 -0.17 18.22
CA ASN A 853 17.74 -0.55 19.58
C ASN A 853 16.58 -0.27 20.56
N LEU A 854 16.73 -0.67 21.82
CA LEU A 854 15.69 -0.55 22.84
C LEU A 854 15.24 0.91 23.07
N SER A 855 16.15 1.88 22.95
CA SER A 855 15.83 3.31 23.11
C SER A 855 14.92 3.83 22.00
N VAL A 856 15.07 3.32 20.77
CA VAL A 856 14.21 3.67 19.62
C VAL A 856 12.77 3.23 19.87
N VAL A 857 12.57 1.99 20.33
CA VAL A 857 11.23 1.49 20.67
C VAL A 857 10.58 2.35 21.74
N GLN A 858 11.31 2.63 22.82
CA GLN A 858 10.83 3.46 23.93
C GLN A 858 10.48 4.88 23.48
N THR A 859 11.30 5.47 22.60
CA THR A 859 11.08 6.79 22.01
C THR A 859 9.82 6.82 21.14
N LEU A 860 9.66 5.83 20.25
CA LEU A 860 8.49 5.72 19.39
C LEU A 860 7.19 5.51 20.18
N LEU A 861 7.23 4.78 21.30
CA LEU A 861 6.08 4.64 22.20
C LEU A 861 5.68 5.97 22.88
N LEU A 862 6.65 6.80 23.27
CA LEU A 862 6.39 8.15 23.81
C LEU A 862 5.82 9.10 22.74
N ILE A 863 6.30 9.00 21.50
CA ILE A 863 5.77 9.76 20.36
C ILE A 863 4.34 9.30 20.04
N ALA A 864 4.09 7.99 20.01
CA ALA A 864 2.75 7.44 19.81
C ALA A 864 1.77 7.88 20.91
N LEU A 865 2.22 7.98 22.16
CA LEU A 865 1.42 8.49 23.27
C LEU A 865 1.05 9.97 23.10
N ASN A 866 1.98 10.81 22.62
CA ASN A 866 1.67 12.21 22.28
C ASN A 866 0.68 12.32 21.12
N LEU A 867 0.87 11.50 20.08
CA LEU A 867 0.05 11.54 18.87
C LEU A 867 -1.43 11.25 19.13
N GLN A 868 -1.79 10.54 20.21
CA GLN A 868 -3.18 10.34 20.64
C GLN A 868 -3.93 11.66 20.90
N GLY A 869 -3.23 12.70 21.39
CA GLY A 869 -3.82 14.03 21.62
C GLY A 869 -3.89 14.92 20.38
N THR A 870 -3.54 14.42 19.19
CA THR A 870 -3.36 15.22 17.96
C THR A 870 -4.42 14.88 16.90
N PRO A 871 -4.64 15.73 15.87
CA PRO A 871 -5.54 15.42 14.75
C PRO A 871 -4.91 14.48 13.71
N HIS A 872 -3.92 13.65 14.07
CA HIS A 872 -3.15 12.84 13.10
C HIS A 872 -3.26 11.33 13.37
N PRO A 873 -4.41 10.69 13.10
CA PRO A 873 -4.64 9.28 13.40
C PRO A 873 -3.68 8.32 12.67
N SER A 874 -3.40 8.58 11.40
CA SER A 874 -2.47 7.77 10.60
C SER A 874 -1.04 7.80 11.16
N ARG A 875 -0.57 8.97 11.64
CA ARG A 875 0.73 9.10 12.28
C ARG A 875 0.81 8.30 13.57
N CYS A 876 -0.24 8.35 14.39
CA CYS A 876 -0.35 7.58 15.65
C CYS A 876 -0.29 6.07 15.41
N TRP A 877 -1.07 5.58 14.43
CA TRP A 877 -1.07 4.18 13.99
C TRP A 877 0.31 3.74 13.51
N ASN A 878 0.92 4.52 12.63
CA ASN A 878 2.22 4.18 12.03
C ASN A 878 3.34 4.17 13.08
N ALA A 879 3.40 5.16 13.98
CA ALA A 879 4.40 5.19 15.05
C ALA A 879 4.28 3.96 15.98
N SER A 880 3.05 3.60 16.37
CA SER A 880 2.78 2.40 17.18
C SER A 880 3.19 1.11 16.44
N GLY A 881 2.85 1.00 15.15
CA GLY A 881 3.19 -0.16 14.34
C GLY A 881 4.70 -0.31 14.08
N VAL A 882 5.42 0.80 13.86
CA VAL A 882 6.89 0.78 13.75
C VAL A 882 7.52 0.37 15.08
N ALA A 883 7.06 0.91 16.22
CA ALA A 883 7.54 0.51 17.54
C ALA A 883 7.37 -1.00 17.77
N CYS A 884 6.21 -1.57 17.40
CA CYS A 884 5.95 -3.01 17.48
C CYS A 884 6.91 -3.83 16.62
N ARG A 885 7.16 -3.41 15.37
CA ARG A 885 8.08 -4.12 14.45
C ARG A 885 9.52 -4.09 14.95
N VAL A 886 10.00 -2.94 15.41
CA VAL A 886 11.36 -2.81 15.99
C VAL A 886 11.46 -3.67 17.25
N ALA A 887 10.46 -3.65 18.13
CA ALA A 887 10.43 -4.49 19.33
C ALA A 887 10.43 -6.00 18.99
N GLN A 888 9.69 -6.41 17.96
CA GLN A 888 9.69 -7.79 17.47
C GLN A 888 11.06 -8.18 16.92
N GLY A 889 11.69 -7.33 16.10
CA GLY A 889 13.04 -7.53 15.57
C GLY A 889 14.10 -7.67 16.66
N LEU A 890 13.94 -6.94 17.77
CA LEU A 890 14.79 -7.04 18.97
C LEU A 890 14.47 -8.24 19.88
N GLY A 891 13.48 -9.06 19.53
CA GLY A 891 13.08 -10.23 20.30
C GLY A 891 12.43 -9.91 21.65
N LEU A 892 11.85 -8.70 21.83
CA LEU A 892 11.18 -8.31 23.09
C LEU A 892 9.93 -9.14 23.40
N HIS A 893 9.41 -9.85 22.41
CA HIS A 893 8.16 -10.61 22.48
C HIS A 893 8.32 -12.06 22.97
N ALA A 894 9.55 -12.50 23.25
CA ALA A 894 9.84 -13.87 23.67
C ALA A 894 10.98 -13.90 24.70
N GLU A 895 10.85 -14.78 25.69
CA GLU A 895 11.93 -15.13 26.62
C GLU A 895 12.44 -16.53 26.31
N HIS A 896 13.77 -16.69 26.24
CA HIS A 896 14.41 -17.98 26.00
C HIS A 896 14.84 -18.60 27.33
N HIS A 897 14.76 -19.93 27.43
CA HIS A 897 15.18 -20.68 28.61
C HIS A 897 16.68 -20.48 28.98
N GLN A 898 17.48 -19.96 28.05
CA GLN A 898 18.90 -19.64 28.22
C GLN A 898 19.18 -18.13 28.30
N ASP A 899 18.17 -17.29 28.57
CA ASP A 899 18.37 -15.83 28.65
C ASP A 899 19.30 -15.47 29.84
N THR A 900 20.52 -15.03 29.53
CA THR A 900 21.57 -14.64 30.50
C THR A 900 21.46 -13.19 30.98
N ARG A 901 20.50 -12.41 30.49
CA ARG A 901 20.33 -10.99 30.88
C ARG A 901 19.95 -10.86 32.35
N GLY A 902 20.35 -9.74 32.94
CA GLY A 902 20.02 -9.38 34.32
C GLY A 902 18.51 -9.21 34.55
N ALA A 903 18.06 -9.38 35.79
CA ALA A 903 16.64 -9.29 36.15
C ALA A 903 16.02 -7.93 35.80
N LEU A 904 16.76 -6.83 36.03
CA LEU A 904 16.34 -5.48 35.68
C LEU A 904 16.18 -5.28 34.17
N GLU A 905 17.10 -5.80 33.36
CA GLU A 905 17.00 -5.70 31.89
C GLU A 905 15.78 -6.46 31.35
N LYS A 906 15.56 -7.68 31.85
CA LYS A 906 14.37 -8.49 31.51
C LYS A 906 13.08 -7.77 31.86
N GLU A 907 13.01 -7.18 33.05
CA GLU A 907 11.85 -6.40 33.50
C GLU A 907 11.60 -5.17 32.60
N ILE A 908 12.63 -4.40 32.23
CA ILE A 908 12.47 -3.25 31.33
C ILE A 908 12.02 -3.69 29.93
N ARG A 909 12.59 -4.77 29.38
CA ARG A 909 12.17 -5.33 28.09
C ARG A 909 10.72 -5.80 28.10
N ARG A 910 10.26 -6.42 29.19
CA ARG A 910 8.84 -6.76 29.39
C ARG A 910 7.97 -5.51 29.41
N ARG A 911 8.34 -4.47 30.18
CA ARG A 911 7.59 -3.20 30.22
C ARG A 911 7.52 -2.54 28.86
N THR A 912 8.62 -2.50 28.11
CA THR A 912 8.61 -1.94 26.75
C THR A 912 7.72 -2.76 25.81
N TRP A 913 7.80 -4.10 25.84
CA TRP A 913 6.96 -4.98 25.01
C TRP A 913 5.47 -4.84 25.30
N TYR A 914 5.09 -4.87 26.58
CA TYR A 914 3.70 -4.63 26.95
C TYR A 914 3.26 -3.20 26.65
N GLY A 915 4.20 -2.24 26.56
CA GLY A 915 3.95 -0.90 26.05
C GLY A 915 3.51 -0.93 24.59
N CYS A 916 4.20 -1.71 23.76
CA CYS A 916 3.79 -1.97 22.37
C CYS A 916 2.39 -2.60 22.29
N ILE A 917 2.12 -3.65 23.08
CA ILE A 917 0.80 -4.31 23.09
C ILE A 917 -0.31 -3.34 23.50
N VAL A 918 -0.13 -2.60 24.59
CA VAL A 918 -1.13 -1.65 25.08
C VAL A 918 -1.38 -0.56 24.04
N MET A 919 -0.33 0.01 23.43
CA MET A 919 -0.48 1.05 22.42
C MET A 919 -1.14 0.52 21.13
N ASP A 920 -0.68 -0.61 20.61
CA ASP A 920 -1.27 -1.26 19.44
C ASP A 920 -2.77 -1.57 19.66
N MET A 921 -3.12 -2.10 20.83
CA MET A 921 -4.51 -2.45 21.15
C MET A 921 -5.41 -1.21 21.30
N LEU A 922 -4.95 -0.19 22.02
CA LEU A 922 -5.73 1.04 22.23
C LEU A 922 -5.96 1.77 20.90
N VAL A 923 -4.93 1.87 20.05
CA VAL A 923 -5.02 2.55 18.75
C VAL A 923 -5.83 1.71 17.74
N SER A 924 -5.73 0.37 17.81
CA SER A 924 -6.55 -0.55 17.01
C SER A 924 -8.03 -0.43 17.35
N MET A 925 -8.34 -0.36 18.65
CA MET A 925 -9.70 -0.15 19.15
C MET A 925 -10.29 1.17 18.66
N THR A 926 -9.55 2.28 18.75
CA THR A 926 -10.05 3.61 18.37
C THR A 926 -10.34 3.74 16.88
N TYR A 927 -9.57 3.06 16.01
CA TYR A 927 -9.77 3.11 14.55
C TYR A 927 -10.50 1.91 13.97
N GLY A 928 -10.81 0.91 14.80
CA GLY A 928 -11.38 -0.35 14.39
C GLY A 928 -10.49 -1.18 13.45
N ARG A 929 -9.16 -1.07 13.61
CA ARG A 929 -8.18 -1.81 12.81
C ARG A 929 -7.79 -3.12 13.53
N PRO A 930 -7.32 -4.15 12.81
CA PRO A 930 -6.76 -5.34 13.45
C PRO A 930 -5.46 -5.00 14.18
N ALA A 931 -5.32 -5.47 15.43
CA ALA A 931 -4.09 -5.32 16.20
C ALA A 931 -2.94 -6.18 15.63
N MET A 932 -1.75 -5.61 15.55
CA MET A 932 -0.54 -6.29 15.08
C MET A 932 0.00 -7.32 16.08
N THR A 933 -0.26 -7.14 17.38
CA THR A 933 0.27 -8.03 18.43
C THR A 933 -0.61 -9.24 18.75
N THR A 934 -1.77 -9.35 18.09
CA THR A 934 -2.72 -10.46 18.27
C THR A 934 -2.02 -11.80 18.00
N HIS A 935 -2.21 -12.79 18.89
CA HIS A 935 -1.62 -14.15 18.79
C HIS A 935 -0.12 -14.31 19.09
N ILE A 936 0.57 -13.30 19.64
CA ILE A 936 1.97 -13.43 20.08
C ILE A 936 2.04 -14.04 21.49
N SER A 937 3.10 -14.81 21.79
CA SER A 937 3.27 -15.48 23.09
C SER A 937 3.30 -14.47 24.25
N VAL A 938 2.44 -14.68 25.25
CA VAL A 938 2.33 -13.78 26.41
C VAL A 938 3.48 -14.07 27.37
N LEU A 939 4.33 -13.07 27.58
CA LEU A 939 5.39 -13.10 28.60
C LEU A 939 4.81 -13.09 30.02
N PRO A 940 5.62 -13.31 31.06
CA PRO A 940 5.19 -12.99 32.42
C PRO A 940 4.83 -11.50 32.54
N LEU A 941 3.76 -11.18 33.28
CA LEU A 941 3.35 -9.79 33.50
C LEU A 941 4.45 -9.01 34.25
N PRO A 942 4.67 -7.72 33.94
CA PRO A 942 5.67 -6.90 34.62
C PRO A 942 5.41 -6.80 36.12
N SER A 943 6.51 -6.85 36.89
CA SER A 943 6.50 -6.85 38.36
C SER A 943 6.74 -5.46 38.94
N GLY A 944 7.38 -4.56 38.20
CA GLY A 944 7.67 -3.19 38.63
C GLY A 944 8.87 -3.05 39.57
N PHE A 945 9.63 -4.11 39.87
CA PHE A 945 10.83 -4.01 40.71
C PHE A 945 12.02 -3.42 39.94
N GLU A 946 12.71 -2.46 40.55
CA GLU A 946 13.77 -1.66 39.91
C GLU A 946 15.17 -1.87 40.51
N LYS A 947 15.31 -2.77 41.49
CA LYS A 947 16.60 -3.09 42.13
C LYS A 947 17.06 -4.50 41.73
N ASN A 948 18.36 -4.67 41.50
CA ASN A 948 18.99 -6.00 41.45
C ASN A 948 18.95 -6.59 42.86
N LEU A 949 17.86 -7.29 43.18
CA LEU A 949 17.71 -7.99 44.45
C LEU A 949 18.49 -9.31 44.36
N SER A 950 19.31 -9.57 45.38
CA SER A 950 20.04 -10.84 45.56
C SER A 950 19.11 -12.02 45.91
N VAL A 951 17.83 -11.73 46.18
CA VAL A 951 16.78 -12.70 46.49
C VAL A 951 15.76 -12.70 45.35
N PRO A 952 15.34 -13.87 44.83
CA PRO A 952 14.28 -13.96 43.84
C PRO A 952 13.00 -13.33 44.40
N VAL A 953 12.50 -12.29 43.73
CA VAL A 953 11.18 -11.74 44.06
C VAL A 953 10.14 -12.72 43.52
N GLU A 954 9.24 -13.15 44.40
CA GLU A 954 8.14 -14.01 44.02
C GLU A 954 7.28 -13.38 42.90
N PRO A 955 6.91 -14.11 41.82
CA PRO A 955 6.21 -13.57 40.64
C PRO A 955 4.87 -12.85 40.91
N HIS A 956 4.30 -13.07 42.09
CA HIS A 956 3.02 -12.49 42.50
C HIS A 956 3.16 -11.12 43.18
N GLN A 957 4.36 -10.72 43.59
CA GLN A 957 4.60 -9.42 44.20
C GLN A 957 4.71 -8.35 43.11
N VAL A 958 4.03 -7.22 43.29
CA VAL A 958 4.01 -6.10 42.32
C VAL A 958 4.32 -4.82 43.07
N ALA A 959 5.33 -4.08 42.59
CA ALA A 959 5.69 -2.79 43.14
C ALA A 959 4.46 -1.84 43.12
N PRO A 960 4.10 -1.20 44.25
CA PRO A 960 2.83 -0.48 44.38
C PRO A 960 2.55 0.52 43.24
N ARG A 961 3.56 1.31 42.84
CA ARG A 961 3.42 2.35 41.80
C ARG A 961 3.12 1.79 40.40
N PHE A 962 3.42 0.51 40.12
CA PHE A 962 3.24 -0.15 38.82
C PHE A 962 1.97 -1.01 38.72
N ARG A 963 1.19 -1.11 39.80
CA ARG A 963 -0.02 -1.94 39.85
C ARG A 963 -1.02 -1.60 38.74
N PHE A 964 -1.21 -0.31 38.45
CA PHE A 964 -2.08 0.13 37.36
C PHE A 964 -1.66 -0.45 36.02
N TYR A 965 -0.37 -0.36 35.69
CA TYR A 965 0.14 -0.80 34.40
C TYR A 965 -0.10 -2.31 34.19
N ARG A 966 0.10 -3.11 35.23
CA ARG A 966 -0.21 -4.55 35.23
C ARG A 966 -1.70 -4.81 35.04
N GLU A 967 -2.58 -4.14 35.77
CA GLU A 967 -4.04 -4.31 35.63
C GLU A 967 -4.55 -3.83 34.27
N ASN A 968 -3.95 -2.78 33.72
CA ASN A 968 -4.26 -2.29 32.39
C ASN A 968 -3.90 -3.30 31.29
N ILE A 969 -2.77 -4.01 31.41
CA ILE A 969 -2.40 -5.10 30.49
C ILE A 969 -3.44 -6.23 30.54
N ARG A 970 -3.88 -6.61 31.76
CA ARG A 970 -4.93 -7.63 31.94
C ARG A 970 -6.23 -7.23 31.25
N LEU A 971 -6.62 -5.96 31.39
CA LEU A 971 -7.80 -5.40 30.74
C LEU A 971 -7.67 -5.36 29.21
N CYS A 972 -6.48 -5.02 28.68
CA CYS A 972 -6.19 -5.09 27.24
C CYS A 972 -6.33 -6.52 26.66
N GLY A 973 -6.02 -7.56 27.43
CA GLY A 973 -6.27 -8.95 27.02
C GLY A 973 -7.76 -9.28 26.85
N ILE A 974 -8.63 -8.65 27.64
CA ILE A 974 -10.09 -8.76 27.47
C ILE A 974 -10.54 -7.96 26.24
N LEU A 975 -9.93 -6.79 25.99
CA LEU A 975 -10.19 -6.00 24.78
C LEU A 975 -9.83 -6.76 23.50
N GLU A 976 -8.69 -7.47 23.47
CA GLU A 976 -8.30 -8.34 22.35
C GLU A 976 -9.38 -9.40 22.05
N ASP A 977 -9.89 -10.03 23.12
CA ASP A 977 -10.97 -11.00 23.04
C ASP A 977 -12.28 -10.38 22.50
N ILE A 978 -12.63 -9.15 22.92
CA ILE A 978 -13.81 -8.42 22.42
C ILE A 978 -13.65 -8.09 20.93
N LEU A 979 -12.50 -7.52 20.53
CA LEU A 979 -12.25 -7.15 19.13
C LEU A 979 -12.26 -8.39 18.22
N SER A 980 -11.62 -9.48 18.65
CA SER A 980 -11.50 -10.71 17.83
C SER A 980 -12.76 -11.58 17.81
N LYS A 981 -13.54 -11.65 18.90
CA LYS A 981 -14.70 -12.57 19.01
C LYS A 981 -16.04 -11.88 18.80
N VAL A 982 -16.12 -10.55 18.95
CA VAL A 982 -17.36 -9.79 18.76
C VAL A 982 -17.30 -8.96 17.48
N TYR A 983 -16.28 -8.11 17.32
CA TYR A 983 -16.23 -7.16 16.21
C TYR A 983 -15.78 -7.77 14.87
N GLN A 984 -14.81 -8.68 14.87
CA GLN A 984 -14.37 -9.38 13.65
C GLN A 984 -15.52 -10.18 12.99
N PRO A 985 -16.30 -11.01 13.71
CA PRO A 985 -17.47 -11.68 13.15
C PRO A 985 -18.61 -10.72 12.76
N TRP A 986 -18.74 -9.59 13.47
CA TRP A 986 -19.74 -8.56 13.17
C TRP A 986 -19.51 -7.91 11.80
N MET A 987 -18.25 -7.64 11.42
CA MET A 987 -17.91 -7.07 10.11
C MET A 987 -18.31 -7.96 8.92
N ASN A 988 -18.26 -9.28 9.08
CA ASN A 988 -18.55 -10.24 8.01
C ASN A 988 -20.05 -10.35 7.68
N ARG A 989 -20.94 -9.65 8.41
CA ARG A 989 -22.40 -9.66 8.18
C ARG A 989 -22.88 -8.65 7.13
N VAL A 990 -22.05 -7.70 6.72
CA VAL A 990 -22.45 -6.55 5.88
C VAL A 990 -22.29 -6.79 4.38
N SER A 991 -21.81 -7.97 3.95
CA SER A 991 -21.76 -8.34 2.52
C SER A 991 -23.14 -8.79 2.02
N PRO A 992 -23.82 -8.07 1.09
CA PRO A 992 -25.17 -8.44 0.65
C PRO A 992 -25.24 -9.54 -0.41
N ASP A 993 -24.11 -9.97 -0.99
CA ASP A 993 -24.10 -10.72 -2.26
C ASP A 993 -23.60 -12.17 -2.21
N LEU A 994 -23.65 -12.84 -1.04
CA LEU A 994 -23.33 -14.27 -0.95
C LEU A 994 -24.50 -15.04 -0.32
N SER A 995 -25.35 -15.62 -1.17
CA SER A 995 -26.36 -16.59 -0.78
C SER A 995 -25.69 -17.91 -0.33
N PRO A 996 -26.11 -18.52 0.79
CA PRO A 996 -25.54 -19.79 1.25
C PRO A 996 -26.25 -20.97 0.58
N ILE A 997 -25.50 -21.71 -0.25
CA ILE A 997 -25.88 -23.05 -0.71
C ILE A 997 -25.35 -24.05 0.34
N THR A 998 -26.26 -24.54 1.19
CA THR A 998 -26.39 -25.93 1.70
C THR A 998 -26.97 -25.97 3.12
N GLY A 999 -27.99 -26.81 3.28
CA GLY A 999 -28.84 -26.90 4.45
C GLY A 999 -28.13 -27.32 5.73
N GLY A 1000 -28.36 -26.51 6.77
CA GLY A 1000 -28.11 -26.80 8.17
C GLY A 1000 -28.77 -25.69 8.98
N ASN A 1001 -29.87 -26.01 9.67
CA ASN A 1001 -30.65 -25.09 10.49
C ASN A 1001 -29.86 -24.61 11.72
N THR A 1002 -28.89 -23.72 11.53
CA THR A 1002 -28.33 -22.89 12.61
C THR A 1002 -28.48 -21.43 12.19
N SER A 1003 -29.55 -20.82 12.69
CA SER A 1003 -29.85 -19.39 12.58
C SER A 1003 -28.63 -18.52 12.92
N PRO A 1004 -28.46 -17.34 12.28
CA PRO A 1004 -27.34 -16.40 12.47
C PRO A 1004 -27.45 -15.63 13.79
N TYR A 1005 -27.79 -16.31 14.88
CA TYR A 1005 -27.81 -15.73 16.20
C TYR A 1005 -26.41 -15.25 16.57
N TYR A 1006 -26.33 -14.06 17.16
CA TYR A 1006 -25.21 -13.69 18.00
C TYR A 1006 -24.83 -14.89 18.85
N SER A 1007 -23.54 -15.19 19.00
CA SER A 1007 -23.15 -16.02 20.13
C SER A 1007 -23.34 -15.16 21.37
N LEU A 1008 -24.58 -15.02 21.83
CA LEU A 1008 -24.93 -14.42 23.10
C LEU A 1008 -24.11 -15.11 24.20
N ASP A 1009 -23.82 -16.41 24.04
CA ASP A 1009 -22.85 -17.17 24.83
C ASP A 1009 -21.46 -16.51 24.89
N THR A 1010 -20.94 -16.02 23.77
CA THR A 1010 -19.66 -15.29 23.71
C THR A 1010 -19.77 -13.96 24.45
N ILE A 1011 -20.87 -13.23 24.28
CA ILE A 1011 -21.09 -11.94 24.95
C ILE A 1011 -21.20 -12.16 26.47
N VAL A 1012 -21.97 -13.15 26.91
CA VAL A 1012 -22.12 -13.54 28.32
C VAL A 1012 -20.78 -14.02 28.88
N MET A 1013 -20.02 -14.82 28.14
CA MET A 1013 -18.67 -15.26 28.54
C MET A 1013 -17.72 -14.07 28.74
N LEU A 1014 -17.69 -13.12 27.79
CA LEU A 1014 -16.83 -11.94 27.89
C LEU A 1014 -17.31 -10.98 28.97
N HIS A 1015 -18.62 -10.87 29.18
CA HIS A 1015 -19.19 -10.13 30.29
C HIS A 1015 -18.77 -10.75 31.63
N ARG A 1016 -18.80 -12.09 31.74
CA ARG A 1016 -18.28 -12.79 32.92
C ARG A 1016 -16.79 -12.50 33.15
N LYS A 1017 -15.97 -12.50 32.09
CA LYS A 1017 -14.54 -12.13 32.21
C LYS A 1017 -14.34 -10.70 32.73
N LEU A 1018 -15.18 -9.74 32.31
CA LEU A 1018 -15.13 -8.37 32.84
C LEU A 1018 -15.53 -8.34 34.33
N SER A 1019 -16.58 -9.07 34.72
CA SER A 1019 -16.97 -9.18 36.13
C SER A 1019 -15.89 -9.86 36.99
N ASP A 1020 -15.28 -10.93 36.48
CA ASP A 1020 -14.15 -11.62 37.12
C ASP A 1020 -12.95 -10.67 37.27
N PHE A 1021 -12.67 -9.86 36.25
CA PHE A 1021 -11.64 -8.83 36.30
C PHE A 1021 -11.94 -7.81 37.41
N GLU A 1022 -13.12 -7.20 37.42
CA GLU A 1022 -13.55 -6.21 38.43
C GLU A 1022 -13.42 -6.74 39.87
N ASN A 1023 -13.79 -8.00 40.09
CA ASN A 1023 -13.67 -8.65 41.40
C ASN A 1023 -12.23 -9.01 41.78
N SER A 1024 -11.34 -9.12 40.80
CA SER A 1024 -9.92 -9.46 41.00
C SER A 1024 -8.98 -8.24 41.05
N VAL A 1025 -9.50 -7.03 40.83
CA VAL A 1025 -8.71 -5.79 40.93
C VAL A 1025 -8.24 -5.61 42.38
N HIS A 1026 -6.95 -5.32 42.55
CA HIS A 1026 -6.34 -5.09 43.86
C HIS A 1026 -7.02 -3.93 44.62
N GLU A 1027 -7.15 -4.05 45.95
CA GLU A 1027 -7.94 -3.13 46.80
C GLU A 1027 -7.55 -1.66 46.64
N THR A 1028 -6.25 -1.35 46.49
CA THR A 1028 -5.77 0.02 46.24
C THR A 1028 -6.30 0.65 44.93
N LEU A 1029 -6.63 -0.17 43.92
CA LEU A 1029 -7.16 0.26 42.62
C LEU A 1029 -8.64 -0.08 42.44
N SER A 1030 -9.27 -0.76 43.41
CA SER A 1030 -10.68 -1.13 43.33
C SER A 1030 -11.57 0.09 43.49
N TRP A 1031 -12.66 0.13 42.74
CA TRP A 1031 -13.76 1.09 42.91
C TRP A 1031 -14.93 0.52 43.73
N LYS A 1032 -14.85 -0.75 44.17
CA LYS A 1032 -15.85 -1.40 45.05
C LYS A 1032 -15.38 -1.52 46.50
N ARG A 1033 -14.07 -1.63 46.71
CA ARG A 1033 -13.45 -1.80 48.02
C ARG A 1033 -12.55 -0.60 48.32
N GLU A 1034 -12.72 0.00 49.49
CA GLU A 1034 -11.80 1.02 49.99
C GLU A 1034 -10.58 0.34 50.60
N GLY A 1035 -9.47 0.29 49.87
CA GLY A 1035 -8.17 -0.12 50.42
C GLY A 1035 -7.43 1.05 51.05
N GLU A 1036 -6.64 0.78 52.09
CA GLU A 1036 -5.72 1.77 52.67
C GLU A 1036 -4.68 2.20 51.62
N ILE A 1037 -4.65 3.50 51.31
CA ILE A 1037 -3.67 4.09 50.41
C ILE A 1037 -2.65 4.85 51.27
N PRO A 1038 -1.34 4.57 51.14
CA PRO A 1038 -0.31 5.38 51.78
C PRO A 1038 -0.48 6.86 51.40
N SER A 1039 -0.47 7.76 52.38
CA SER A 1039 -0.67 9.20 52.19
C SER A 1039 0.24 9.78 51.10
N GLU A 1040 1.48 9.28 51.00
CA GLU A 1040 2.47 9.68 50.00
C GLU A 1040 2.08 9.38 48.54
N TYR A 1041 1.18 8.43 48.28
CA TYR A 1041 0.74 8.05 46.92
C TYR A 1041 -0.75 8.27 46.68
N ALA A 1042 -1.45 8.94 47.60
CA ALA A 1042 -2.90 9.11 47.53
C ALA A 1042 -3.37 9.68 46.17
N ALA A 1043 -2.70 10.74 45.69
CA ALA A 1043 -3.02 11.37 44.41
C ALA A 1043 -2.77 10.45 43.20
N LEU A 1044 -1.67 9.70 43.21
CA LEU A 1044 -1.30 8.76 42.14
C LEU A 1044 -2.30 7.60 42.05
N PHE A 1045 -2.63 6.96 43.17
CA PHE A 1045 -3.57 5.84 43.18
C PHE A 1045 -5.00 6.28 42.87
N LYS A 1046 -5.41 7.47 43.29
CA LYS A 1046 -6.69 8.07 42.88
C LYS A 1046 -6.75 8.20 41.35
N ALA A 1047 -5.70 8.73 40.73
CA ALA A 1047 -5.62 8.85 39.27
C ALA A 1047 -5.63 7.48 38.56
N GLN A 1048 -4.82 6.54 39.05
CA GLN A 1048 -4.75 5.18 38.52
C GLN A 1048 -6.10 4.46 38.56
N ARG A 1049 -6.82 4.60 39.69
CA ARG A 1049 -8.16 4.03 39.88
C ARG A 1049 -9.16 4.61 38.90
N LEU A 1050 -9.20 5.93 38.75
CA LEU A 1050 -10.11 6.62 37.83
C LEU A 1050 -9.87 6.19 36.38
N LEU A 1051 -8.62 6.17 35.94
CA LEU A 1051 -8.24 5.76 34.59
C LEU A 1051 -8.61 4.29 34.31
N LEU A 1052 -8.35 3.40 35.26
CA LEU A 1052 -8.68 1.97 35.11
C LEU A 1052 -10.19 1.73 35.09
N HIS A 1053 -10.93 2.43 35.95
CA HIS A 1053 -12.38 2.33 36.02
C HIS A 1053 -13.05 2.85 34.74
N GLY A 1054 -12.61 4.01 34.23
CA GLY A 1054 -13.10 4.54 32.96
C GLY A 1054 -12.88 3.58 31.79
N ARG A 1055 -11.68 2.99 31.68
CA ARG A 1055 -11.37 1.95 30.67
C ARG A 1055 -12.26 0.73 30.81
N PHE A 1056 -12.48 0.27 32.05
CA PHE A 1056 -13.34 -0.88 32.33
C PHE A 1056 -14.79 -0.65 31.86
N ILE A 1057 -15.38 0.48 32.23
CA ILE A 1057 -16.75 0.81 31.83
C ILE A 1057 -16.84 0.97 30.30
N TYR A 1058 -15.84 1.61 29.68
CA TYR A 1058 -15.79 1.76 28.22
C TYR A 1058 -15.78 0.40 27.49
N LEU A 1059 -15.02 -0.58 27.98
CA LEU A 1059 -15.02 -1.95 27.43
C LEU A 1059 -16.37 -2.65 27.58
N ARG A 1060 -17.11 -2.39 28.67
CA ARG A 1060 -18.49 -2.88 28.82
C ARG A 1060 -19.40 -2.31 27.75
N ILE A 1061 -19.30 -1.01 27.47
CA ILE A 1061 -20.04 -0.36 26.37
C ILE A 1061 -19.65 -0.99 25.04
N MET A 1062 -18.35 -1.18 24.76
CA MET A 1062 -17.90 -1.81 23.52
C MET A 1062 -18.43 -3.24 23.34
N LEU A 1063 -18.49 -4.03 24.41
CA LEU A 1063 -19.05 -5.39 24.35
C LEU A 1063 -20.55 -5.39 24.04
N LEU A 1064 -21.30 -4.45 24.61
CA LEU A 1064 -22.78 -4.47 24.60
C LEU A 1064 -23.41 -3.59 23.52
N ARG A 1065 -22.73 -2.55 23.04
CA ARG A 1065 -23.26 -1.63 22.01
C ARG A 1065 -23.72 -2.31 20.73
N PRO A 1066 -23.11 -3.40 20.23
CA PRO A 1066 -23.60 -4.03 19.00
C PRO A 1066 -25.02 -4.60 19.17
N ILE A 1067 -25.35 -5.17 20.33
CA ILE A 1067 -26.73 -5.63 20.63
C ILE A 1067 -27.71 -4.46 20.60
N LEU A 1068 -27.35 -3.31 21.19
CA LEU A 1068 -28.17 -2.10 21.20
C LEU A 1068 -28.43 -1.59 19.77
N THR A 1069 -27.40 -1.50 18.92
CA THR A 1069 -27.54 -1.09 17.52
C THR A 1069 -28.47 -2.03 16.76
N HIS A 1070 -28.33 -3.34 16.95
CA HIS A 1070 -29.18 -4.32 16.27
C HIS A 1070 -30.67 -4.20 16.63
N LEU A 1071 -30.98 -4.04 17.92
CA LEU A 1071 -32.36 -3.83 18.38
C LEU A 1071 -32.97 -2.56 17.75
N SER A 1072 -32.20 -1.47 17.65
CA SER A 1072 -32.67 -0.23 17.02
C SER A 1072 -33.02 -0.40 15.54
N THR A 1073 -32.30 -1.25 14.80
CA THR A 1073 -32.53 -1.47 13.36
C THR A 1073 -33.73 -2.36 13.03
N HIS A 1074 -34.08 -3.30 13.92
CA HIS A 1074 -35.15 -4.28 13.69
C HIS A 1074 -36.55 -3.77 14.05
N GLU A 1075 -36.66 -2.71 14.86
CA GLU A 1075 -37.93 -2.17 15.34
C GLU A 1075 -38.54 -1.08 14.44
N GLN A 1076 -37.93 -0.77 13.29
CA GLN A 1076 -38.47 0.24 12.36
C GLN A 1076 -39.57 -0.33 11.43
N PRO A 1077 -40.69 0.39 11.23
CA PRO A 1077 -41.78 -0.06 10.38
C PRO A 1077 -41.38 -0.06 8.89
N LYS A 1078 -41.28 -1.24 8.27
CA LYS A 1078 -41.07 -1.37 6.82
C LYS A 1078 -42.31 -0.93 6.06
N SER A 1079 -42.17 0.05 5.16
CA SER A 1079 -43.24 0.48 4.25
C SER A 1079 -43.51 -0.57 3.15
N VAL A 1080 -44.76 -1.06 3.12
CA VAL A 1080 -45.54 -1.61 1.98
C VAL A 1080 -44.79 -2.46 0.92
N GLY A 1081 -44.90 -3.79 1.04
CA GLY A 1081 -44.55 -4.80 0.02
C GLY A 1081 -44.81 -6.23 0.55
N PRO A 1082 -45.23 -7.22 -0.27
CA PRO A 1082 -46.03 -8.34 0.21
C PRO A 1082 -45.22 -9.39 0.99
N LYS A 1083 -45.81 -9.81 2.12
CA LYS A 1083 -45.51 -10.95 3.01
C LYS A 1083 -44.27 -11.78 2.65
N LEU A 1084 -43.17 -11.45 3.32
CA LEU A 1084 -42.19 -12.44 3.78
C LEU A 1084 -42.19 -12.35 5.30
N GLU A 1085 -42.45 -13.47 5.98
CA GLU A 1085 -42.63 -13.58 7.43
C GLU A 1085 -41.54 -12.80 8.19
N SER A 1086 -41.98 -11.87 9.04
CA SER A 1086 -41.11 -11.28 10.05
C SER A 1086 -40.72 -12.39 11.01
N THR A 1087 -39.46 -12.82 10.99
CA THR A 1087 -38.87 -13.53 12.13
C THR A 1087 -38.69 -12.53 13.26
N THR A 1088 -39.79 -12.20 13.93
CA THR A 1088 -39.79 -11.86 15.36
C THR A 1088 -38.96 -12.93 16.07
N PHE A 1089 -38.16 -12.54 17.06
CA PHE A 1089 -37.44 -13.47 17.95
C PHE A 1089 -38.34 -14.67 18.27
N THR A 1090 -38.04 -15.83 17.68
CA THR A 1090 -38.85 -17.05 17.86
C THR A 1090 -38.69 -17.64 19.26
N ASP A 1091 -37.73 -17.10 20.04
CA ASP A 1091 -37.47 -17.45 21.43
C ASP A 1091 -37.64 -16.22 22.36
N PRO A 1092 -38.68 -16.22 23.23
CA PRO A 1092 -38.91 -15.17 24.23
C PRO A 1092 -37.73 -14.92 25.19
N ILE A 1093 -36.94 -15.97 25.49
CA ILE A 1093 -35.79 -15.89 26.39
C ILE A 1093 -34.67 -15.07 25.74
N LEU A 1094 -34.45 -15.29 24.44
CA LEU A 1094 -33.44 -14.58 23.67
C LEU A 1094 -33.78 -13.09 23.51
N ALA A 1095 -35.06 -12.78 23.28
CA ALA A 1095 -35.57 -11.41 23.23
C ALA A 1095 -35.36 -10.70 24.57
N GLY A 1096 -35.75 -11.34 25.69
CA GLY A 1096 -35.57 -10.79 27.03
C GLY A 1096 -34.10 -10.57 27.39
N THR A 1097 -33.21 -11.50 27.02
CA THR A 1097 -31.77 -11.36 27.30
C THR A 1097 -31.12 -10.26 26.47
N SER A 1098 -31.54 -10.10 25.21
CA SER A 1098 -31.05 -9.03 24.33
C SER A 1098 -31.46 -7.65 24.85
N LEU A 1099 -32.72 -7.51 25.29
CA LEU A 1099 -33.23 -6.30 25.93
C LEU A 1099 -32.44 -5.95 27.20
N GLN A 1100 -32.16 -6.94 28.04
CA GLN A 1100 -31.35 -6.74 29.25
C GLN A 1100 -29.91 -6.33 28.94
N CYS A 1101 -29.29 -6.90 27.90
CA CYS A 1101 -27.95 -6.49 27.46
C CYS A 1101 -27.92 -5.05 26.95
N ALA A 1102 -28.96 -4.61 26.22
CA ALA A 1102 -29.09 -3.25 25.77
C ALA A 1102 -29.30 -2.26 26.93
N LYS A 1103 -30.11 -2.63 27.93
CA LYS A 1103 -30.25 -1.87 29.18
C LYS A 1103 -28.90 -1.70 29.91
N LEU A 1104 -28.16 -2.78 30.09
CA LEU A 1104 -26.82 -2.75 30.70
C LEU A 1104 -25.81 -1.88 29.92
N CYS A 1105 -25.97 -1.76 28.60
CA CYS A 1105 -25.16 -0.86 27.76
C CYS A 1105 -25.44 0.62 28.10
N VAL A 1106 -26.72 0.97 28.24
CA VAL A 1106 -27.15 2.33 28.58
C VAL A 1106 -26.74 2.70 30.01
N GLU A 1107 -26.90 1.79 30.96
CA GLU A 1107 -26.44 1.98 32.35
C GLU A 1107 -24.93 2.21 32.40
N ALA A 1108 -24.13 1.42 31.66
CA ALA A 1108 -22.69 1.64 31.56
C ALA A 1108 -22.33 3.00 30.93
N ALA A 1109 -23.10 3.49 29.95
CA ALA A 1109 -22.90 4.82 29.38
C ALA A 1109 -23.18 5.93 30.39
N ILE A 1110 -24.24 5.80 31.21
CA ILE A 1110 -24.56 6.74 32.30
C ILE A 1110 -23.44 6.73 33.36
N ASP A 1111 -23.00 5.55 33.79
CA ASP A 1111 -21.94 5.41 34.79
C ASP A 1111 -20.63 6.03 34.31
N LEU A 1112 -20.29 5.85 33.02
CA LEU A 1112 -19.09 6.46 32.43
C LEU A 1112 -19.17 7.98 32.42
N LEU A 1113 -20.32 8.55 32.03
CA LEU A 1113 -20.52 10.00 32.00
C LEU A 1113 -20.48 10.61 33.40
N ARG A 1114 -21.11 9.98 34.39
CA ARG A 1114 -21.08 10.42 35.78
C ARG A 1114 -19.66 10.36 36.37
N LEU A 1115 -18.93 9.29 36.09
CA LEU A 1115 -17.54 9.12 36.52
C LEU A 1115 -16.66 10.26 35.96
N LEU A 1116 -16.82 10.58 34.68
CA LEU A 1116 -16.10 11.68 34.03
C LEU A 1116 -16.55 13.03 34.59
N HIS A 1117 -17.85 13.26 34.72
CA HIS A 1117 -18.42 14.53 35.20
C HIS A 1117 -18.00 14.85 36.65
N THR A 1118 -17.86 13.84 37.50
CA THR A 1118 -17.38 14.06 38.87
C THR A 1118 -15.88 14.41 38.92
N ASN A 1119 -15.12 14.16 37.84
CA ASN A 1119 -13.66 14.20 37.83
C ASN A 1119 -13.00 15.03 36.70
N PHE A 1120 -13.74 15.66 35.79
CA PHE A 1120 -13.20 16.42 34.64
C PHE A 1120 -12.54 17.78 35.00
N ASN A 1121 -12.11 17.93 36.26
CA ASN A 1121 -11.38 19.11 36.75
C ASN A 1121 -9.88 19.00 36.38
N PRO A 1122 -9.20 20.09 35.95
CA PRO A 1122 -7.78 20.12 35.57
C PRO A 1122 -6.76 19.58 36.60
N GLN A 1123 -7.17 19.31 37.85
CA GLN A 1123 -6.33 18.74 38.90
C GLN A 1123 -6.24 17.21 38.87
N VAL A 1124 -7.11 16.53 38.10
CA VAL A 1124 -7.16 15.06 38.03
C VAL A 1124 -6.41 14.55 36.79
N PRO A 1125 -5.56 13.51 36.87
CA PRO A 1125 -4.67 13.11 35.77
C PRO A 1125 -5.35 12.33 34.62
N GLY A 1126 -6.53 12.77 34.17
CA GLY A 1126 -7.15 12.30 32.93
C GLY A 1126 -6.55 13.05 31.74
N SER A 1127 -6.24 12.34 30.64
CA SER A 1127 -5.91 13.02 29.39
C SER A 1127 -7.20 13.39 28.66
N TRP A 1128 -7.40 14.67 28.38
CA TRP A 1128 -8.65 15.23 27.83
C TRP A 1128 -9.15 14.50 26.57
N TRP A 1129 -8.26 13.93 25.76
CA TRP A 1129 -8.63 13.21 24.53
C TRP A 1129 -9.39 11.90 24.79
N TRP A 1130 -9.16 11.25 25.94
CA TRP A 1130 -9.96 10.10 26.39
C TRP A 1130 -11.34 10.54 26.88
N ASP A 1131 -11.43 11.68 27.55
CA ASP A 1131 -12.72 12.23 28.03
C ASP A 1131 -13.65 12.56 26.85
N VAL A 1132 -13.09 13.13 25.77
CA VAL A 1132 -13.85 13.37 24.53
C VAL A 1132 -14.30 12.04 23.91
N LEU A 1133 -13.42 11.06 23.77
CA LEU A 1133 -13.78 9.74 23.21
C LEU A 1133 -14.91 9.07 24.01
N TYR A 1134 -14.76 9.01 25.33
CA TYR A 1134 -15.71 8.37 26.23
C TYR A 1134 -17.06 9.10 26.25
N ALA A 1135 -17.05 10.43 26.37
CA ALA A 1135 -18.27 11.23 26.33
C ALA A 1135 -18.99 11.11 24.98
N CYS A 1136 -18.25 11.08 23.87
CA CYS A 1136 -18.82 10.87 22.54
C CYS A 1136 -19.51 9.51 22.42
N THR A 1137 -18.80 8.42 22.75
CA THR A 1137 -19.36 7.07 22.64
C THR A 1137 -20.59 6.90 23.55
N ALA A 1138 -20.52 7.38 24.79
CA ALA A 1138 -21.64 7.30 25.73
C ALA A 1138 -22.83 8.17 25.28
N GLY A 1139 -22.58 9.37 24.75
CA GLY A 1139 -23.60 10.25 24.18
C GLY A 1139 -24.38 9.61 23.03
N ILE A 1140 -23.69 8.92 22.11
CA ILE A 1140 -24.35 8.17 21.03
C ILE A 1140 -25.20 7.03 21.58
N VAL A 1141 -24.72 6.29 22.59
CA VAL A 1141 -25.49 5.22 23.23
C VAL A 1141 -26.80 5.77 23.82
N LEU A 1142 -26.77 6.92 24.49
CA LEU A 1142 -27.96 7.58 25.01
C LEU A 1142 -28.93 8.03 23.90
N ILE A 1143 -28.41 8.46 22.74
CA ILE A 1143 -29.22 8.84 21.58
C ILE A 1143 -29.89 7.61 20.96
N ILE A 1144 -29.13 6.55 20.66
CA ILE A 1144 -29.67 5.31 20.08
C ILE A 1144 -30.72 4.70 21.00
N ALA A 1145 -30.49 4.68 22.32
CA ALA A 1145 -31.45 4.15 23.28
C ALA A 1145 -32.83 4.84 23.21
N ARG A 1146 -32.87 6.14 22.91
CA ARG A 1146 -34.12 6.90 22.73
C ARG A 1146 -34.85 6.56 21.43
N THR A 1147 -34.18 5.93 20.47
CA THR A 1147 -34.78 5.48 19.21
C THR A 1147 -35.38 4.06 19.27
N CYS A 1148 -35.27 3.36 20.41
CA CYS A 1148 -35.75 1.98 20.59
C CYS A 1148 -37.04 1.92 21.43
N PRO A 1149 -38.25 1.76 20.83
CA PRO A 1149 -39.52 1.79 21.56
C PRO A 1149 -39.67 0.72 22.65
N THR A 1150 -39.05 -0.45 22.51
CA THR A 1150 -39.13 -1.53 23.52
C THR A 1150 -38.20 -1.32 24.71
N LEU A 1151 -37.09 -0.59 24.51
CA LEU A 1151 -36.10 -0.32 25.54
C LEU A 1151 -36.49 0.89 26.40
N VAL A 1152 -37.04 1.94 25.77
CA VAL A 1152 -37.41 3.22 26.41
C VAL A 1152 -38.25 3.06 27.70
N PRO A 1153 -39.28 2.19 27.78
CA PRO A 1153 -40.07 1.98 29.00
C PRO A 1153 -39.27 1.38 30.17
N SER A 1154 -38.18 0.67 29.89
CA SER A 1154 -37.35 -0.01 30.89
C SER A 1154 -36.23 0.87 31.49
N LEU A 1155 -36.08 2.09 30.95
CA LEU A 1155 -35.03 3.05 31.29
C LEU A 1155 -35.57 4.21 32.13
N ASN A 1156 -34.75 4.70 33.06
CA ASN A 1156 -35.08 5.88 33.86
C ASN A 1156 -34.82 7.16 33.06
N GLN A 1157 -35.90 7.82 32.62
CA GLN A 1157 -35.82 9.02 31.78
C GLN A 1157 -35.15 10.22 32.48
N ALA A 1158 -35.33 10.38 33.79
CA ALA A 1158 -34.67 11.44 34.55
C ALA A 1158 -33.15 11.24 34.57
N GLN A 1159 -32.68 10.01 34.83
CA GLN A 1159 -31.25 9.68 34.79
C GLN A 1159 -30.64 9.85 33.39
N MET A 1160 -31.37 9.51 32.33
CA MET A 1160 -30.91 9.72 30.96
C MET A 1160 -30.83 11.20 30.58
N SER A 1161 -31.70 12.06 31.12
CA SER A 1161 -31.62 13.50 30.92
C SER A 1161 -30.41 14.08 31.65
N THR A 1162 -30.23 13.73 32.93
CA THR A 1162 -29.06 14.17 33.71
C THR A 1162 -27.75 13.73 33.08
N ALA A 1163 -27.64 12.48 32.65
CA ALA A 1163 -26.43 11.97 31.99
C ALA A 1163 -26.15 12.69 30.64
N TRP A 1164 -27.21 13.08 29.93
CA TRP A 1164 -27.06 13.89 28.72
C TRP A 1164 -26.52 15.29 29.03
N ASP A 1165 -27.01 15.93 30.09
CA ASP A 1165 -26.50 17.24 30.54
C ASP A 1165 -25.05 17.14 31.01
N GLU A 1166 -24.70 16.07 31.74
CA GLU A 1166 -23.33 15.74 32.15
C GLU A 1166 -22.40 15.60 30.93
N CYS A 1167 -22.83 14.86 29.89
CA CYS A 1167 -22.11 14.71 28.63
C CYS A 1167 -21.86 16.06 27.95
N GLN A 1168 -22.88 16.92 27.90
CA GLN A 1168 -22.73 18.27 27.35
C GLN A 1168 -21.75 19.12 28.16
N GLN A 1169 -21.77 19.04 29.49
CA GLN A 1169 -20.86 19.80 30.35
C GLN A 1169 -19.39 19.37 30.18
N ILE A 1170 -19.13 18.06 30.09
CA ILE A 1170 -17.78 17.52 29.82
C ILE A 1170 -17.25 18.04 28.48
N LEU A 1171 -18.06 17.93 27.41
CA LEU A 1171 -17.63 18.38 26.09
C LEU A 1171 -17.54 19.91 25.98
N LYS A 1172 -18.39 20.67 26.69
CA LYS A 1172 -18.28 22.14 26.83
C LYS A 1172 -16.98 22.56 27.49
N HIS A 1173 -16.54 21.82 28.51
CA HIS A 1173 -15.26 22.08 29.16
C HIS A 1173 -14.10 21.91 28.18
N VAL A 1174 -14.02 20.78 27.47
CA VAL A 1174 -12.95 20.55 26.49
C VAL A 1174 -13.06 21.49 25.29
N ALA A 1175 -14.28 21.85 24.88
CA ALA A 1175 -14.55 22.81 23.82
C ALA A 1175 -13.92 24.19 24.05
N SER A 1176 -13.74 24.59 25.31
CA SER A 1176 -13.11 25.87 25.66
C SER A 1176 -11.66 25.97 25.20
N PHE A 1177 -10.94 24.84 25.09
CA PHE A 1177 -9.52 24.83 24.74
C PHE A 1177 -9.15 23.90 23.57
N ASN A 1178 -10.05 23.04 23.06
CA ASN A 1178 -9.76 22.14 21.95
C ASN A 1178 -10.90 22.03 20.91
N ALA A 1179 -10.52 21.98 19.63
CA ALA A 1179 -11.46 21.89 18.50
C ALA A 1179 -12.25 20.57 18.45
N SER A 1180 -11.65 19.45 18.85
CA SER A 1180 -12.33 18.14 18.85
C SER A 1180 -13.50 18.11 19.82
N GLY A 1181 -13.36 18.73 21.00
CA GLY A 1181 -14.45 18.88 21.97
C GLY A 1181 -15.59 19.76 21.44
N ARG A 1182 -15.27 20.90 20.80
CA ARG A 1182 -16.26 21.80 20.17
C ARG A 1182 -17.09 21.07 19.13
N GLN A 1183 -16.41 20.37 18.22
CA GLN A 1183 -17.09 19.73 17.10
C GLN A 1183 -17.95 18.54 17.54
N SER A 1184 -17.42 17.73 18.46
CA SER A 1184 -18.14 16.60 19.03
C SER A 1184 -19.41 17.03 19.76
N LEU A 1185 -19.35 18.12 20.53
CA LEU A 1185 -20.52 18.69 21.21
C LEU A 1185 -21.59 19.14 20.21
N LYS A 1186 -21.20 19.92 19.20
CA LYS A 1186 -22.10 20.45 18.17
C LYS A 1186 -22.81 19.31 17.44
N MET A 1187 -22.07 18.29 17.02
CA MET A 1187 -22.62 17.15 16.29
C MET A 1187 -23.62 16.35 17.12
N LEU A 1188 -23.28 16.04 18.37
CA LEU A 1188 -24.19 15.32 19.27
C LEU A 1188 -25.49 16.09 19.54
N GLN A 1189 -25.42 17.41 19.70
CA GLN A 1189 -26.60 18.26 19.89
C GLN A 1189 -27.52 18.26 18.66
N ILE A 1190 -26.95 18.31 17.44
CA ILE A 1190 -27.71 18.24 16.19
C ILE A 1190 -28.43 16.89 16.05
N ILE A 1191 -27.77 15.79 16.39
CA ILE A 1191 -28.37 14.46 16.29
C ILE A 1191 -29.49 14.30 17.32
N HIS A 1192 -29.24 14.71 18.57
CA HIS A 1192 -30.21 14.60 19.65
C HIS A 1192 -31.49 15.40 19.38
N SER A 1193 -31.39 16.61 18.83
CA SER A 1193 -32.56 17.42 18.48
C SER A 1193 -33.42 16.78 17.39
N LYS A 1194 -32.80 16.17 16.36
CA LYS A 1194 -33.53 15.44 15.31
C LYS A 1194 -34.30 14.23 15.85
N VAL A 1195 -33.75 13.50 16.80
CA VAL A 1195 -34.41 12.34 17.44
C VAL A 1195 -35.61 12.76 18.28
N LEU A 1196 -35.50 13.87 19.02
CA LEU A 1196 -36.61 14.42 19.81
C LEU A 1196 -37.78 14.91 18.93
N VAL A 1197 -37.51 15.44 17.74
CA VAL A 1197 -38.56 15.87 16.78
C VAL A 1197 -39.32 14.68 16.21
N LYS A 1198 -38.64 13.56 15.90
CA LYS A 1198 -39.28 12.33 15.38
C LYS A 1198 -40.15 11.59 16.41
N SER A 1199 -39.86 11.75 17.70
CA SER A 1199 -40.62 11.10 18.78
C SER A 1199 -41.87 11.89 19.23
N GLY A 1200 -42.10 13.09 18.66
CA GLY A 1200 -43.19 13.99 19.03
C GLY A 1200 -44.41 14.05 18.10
N SER A 1201 -44.49 13.26 17.01
CA SER A 1201 -45.59 13.38 16.03
C SER A 1201 -46.60 12.22 16.07
N SER A 1202 -47.61 12.31 16.95
CA SER A 1202 -49.06 12.15 16.64
C SER A 1202 -49.87 12.33 17.94
N PRO A 1203 -51.01 13.05 17.90
CA PRO A 1203 -52.26 12.30 17.78
C PRO A 1203 -53.22 12.86 16.73
N ALA A 1204 -53.90 11.94 16.05
CA ALA A 1204 -54.96 12.18 15.11
C ALA A 1204 -56.12 12.96 15.73
N SER A 1205 -56.60 14.00 15.04
CA SER A 1205 -57.90 14.62 15.30
C SER A 1205 -59.02 13.85 14.58
N PRO A 1206 -60.12 13.48 15.25
CA PRO A 1206 -61.35 13.12 14.59
C PRO A 1206 -62.23 14.38 14.41
N ASN A 1207 -62.72 14.60 13.18
CA ASN A 1207 -63.73 15.61 12.90
C ASN A 1207 -65.11 15.10 13.33
N LEU A 1208 -65.79 15.79 14.25
CA LEU A 1208 -67.23 16.05 14.23
C LEU A 1208 -67.63 17.06 15.34
N ARG A 1209 -68.17 18.20 14.92
CA ARG A 1209 -68.94 19.19 15.71
C ARG A 1209 -70.45 18.86 15.59
N PRO A 1210 -71.36 19.52 16.32
CA PRO A 1210 -71.32 20.07 17.69
C PRO A 1210 -72.61 19.74 18.50
N GLN A 1211 -72.64 19.93 19.83
CA GLN A 1211 -73.75 20.58 20.57
C GLN A 1211 -73.52 20.70 22.11
N THR A 1212 -73.67 21.95 22.59
CA THR A 1212 -74.29 22.45 23.86
C THR A 1212 -73.74 22.11 25.26
N THR A 1213 -73.02 23.08 25.87
CA THR A 1213 -73.20 23.80 27.19
C THR A 1213 -73.59 23.07 28.50
N PRO A 1214 -73.38 23.68 29.72
CA PRO A 1214 -72.21 24.37 30.30
C PRO A 1214 -71.95 24.00 31.80
N ALA A 1215 -71.01 24.71 32.48
CA ALA A 1215 -70.78 24.80 33.95
C ALA A 1215 -70.02 23.63 34.62
N ALA A 1216 -69.17 23.78 35.65
CA ALA A 1216 -68.59 24.89 36.42
C ALA A 1216 -67.43 24.31 37.29
N GLU A 1217 -66.53 25.20 37.78
CA GLU A 1217 -65.74 25.11 39.03
C GLU A 1217 -64.72 23.94 39.19
N GLU A 1218 -63.47 24.09 39.67
CA GLU A 1218 -62.88 25.00 40.68
C GLU A 1218 -61.32 24.99 40.60
N CYS A 1219 -60.71 26.15 40.93
CA CYS A 1219 -59.38 26.54 41.49
C CYS A 1219 -58.24 25.51 41.74
N ASP A 1220 -56.94 25.85 41.80
CA ASP A 1220 -56.10 27.08 41.78
C ASP A 1220 -54.64 26.59 41.54
N LEU A 1221 -53.77 27.18 40.70
CA LEU A 1221 -53.09 28.50 40.76
C LEU A 1221 -52.19 28.75 41.98
N LEU A 1222 -50.87 28.72 41.74
CA LEU A 1222 -49.94 29.75 42.22
C LEU A 1222 -48.85 30.02 41.14
N GLN A 1223 -49.07 31.12 40.42
CA GLN A 1223 -48.11 32.04 39.80
C GLN A 1223 -47.12 32.58 40.86
N SER A 1224 -45.98 33.23 40.62
CA SER A 1224 -45.26 33.83 39.48
C SER A 1224 -44.05 34.56 40.09
N VAL A 1225 -42.93 34.75 39.37
CA VAL A 1225 -42.30 36.07 39.18
C VAL A 1225 -41.52 36.06 37.85
N ALA A 1226 -41.76 37.06 37.01
CA ALA A 1226 -41.17 37.30 35.69
C ALA A 1226 -39.87 38.13 35.75
N PHE A 1227 -39.09 38.18 34.64
CA PHE A 1227 -38.74 39.45 33.97
C PHE A 1227 -38.09 39.27 32.58
N ASP A 1228 -38.74 39.94 31.62
CA ASP A 1228 -38.42 40.51 30.30
C ASP A 1228 -37.44 39.95 29.25
N SER A 1229 -38.01 39.94 28.03
CA SER A 1229 -37.41 39.85 26.71
C SER A 1229 -37.73 41.11 25.90
N ALA A 1230 -36.74 41.76 25.29
CA ALA A 1230 -36.83 42.44 23.99
C ALA A 1230 -35.53 43.19 23.64
N THR A 1231 -34.95 42.86 22.49
CA THR A 1231 -34.44 43.85 21.50
C THR A 1231 -34.01 43.09 20.24
N ASN A 1232 -34.74 43.34 19.14
CA ASN A 1232 -34.36 42.99 17.78
C ASN A 1232 -33.28 43.96 17.29
N PHE A 1233 -32.37 43.48 16.43
CA PHE A 1233 -31.67 44.32 15.47
C PHE A 1233 -31.84 43.69 14.09
N ASP A 1234 -32.61 44.37 13.24
CA ASP A 1234 -32.75 44.18 11.81
C ASP A 1234 -32.05 45.34 11.12
N LEU A 1235 -31.43 45.09 9.96
CA LEU A 1235 -31.01 46.13 9.01
C LEU A 1235 -30.87 45.49 7.62
N SER A 1236 -31.90 45.70 6.80
CA SER A 1236 -31.83 45.68 5.34
C SER A 1236 -32.27 47.05 4.80
N THR A 1237 -31.48 47.66 3.90
CA THR A 1237 -31.78 48.66 2.83
C THR A 1237 -30.45 49.31 2.37
N GLU A 1238 -29.83 48.83 1.27
CA GLU A 1238 -29.73 49.44 -0.09
C GLU A 1238 -28.40 50.21 -0.33
N PRO A 1239 -27.89 50.44 -1.58
CA PRO A 1239 -27.89 49.65 -2.83
C PRO A 1239 -26.47 49.59 -3.50
N GLU A 1240 -26.40 49.11 -4.76
CA GLU A 1240 -25.22 49.07 -5.68
C GLU A 1240 -24.23 47.90 -5.56
N PHE A 1241 -24.48 46.82 -6.31
CA PHE A 1241 -23.69 46.44 -7.49
C PHE A 1241 -24.34 45.19 -8.12
N GLN A 1242 -25.15 45.41 -9.14
CA GLN A 1242 -25.46 44.38 -10.14
C GLN A 1242 -24.18 44.07 -10.92
N GLY A 1243 -23.82 42.80 -11.04
CA GLY A 1243 -22.80 42.36 -11.98
C GLY A 1243 -22.27 40.97 -11.68
N PHE A 1244 -22.46 40.06 -12.64
CA PHE A 1244 -21.86 38.72 -12.74
C PHE A 1244 -22.52 37.61 -11.91
N GLY A 1245 -23.69 37.18 -12.39
CA GLY A 1245 -23.93 35.74 -12.55
C GLY A 1245 -23.02 35.18 -13.66
N ASP A 1246 -22.73 33.89 -13.55
CA ASP A 1246 -21.85 33.05 -14.39
C ASP A 1246 -20.37 33.01 -14.02
N LEU A 1247 -19.96 31.91 -13.37
CA LEU A 1247 -18.64 31.27 -13.52
C LEU A 1247 -18.65 29.86 -12.89
N ASP A 1248 -19.28 28.93 -13.60
CA ASP A 1248 -19.12 27.49 -13.39
C ASP A 1248 -17.82 27.02 -14.08
N MET A 1249 -16.68 27.19 -13.41
CA MET A 1249 -15.33 27.12 -14.03
C MET A 1249 -14.50 25.88 -13.66
N ILE A 1250 -15.10 24.85 -13.05
CA ILE A 1250 -14.38 23.60 -12.74
C ILE A 1250 -14.93 22.40 -13.51
N GLY A 1251 -16.21 22.44 -13.95
CA GLY A 1251 -16.77 21.46 -14.87
C GLY A 1251 -16.21 21.54 -16.30
N SER A 1252 -15.70 22.70 -16.73
CA SER A 1252 -15.18 22.90 -18.10
C SER A 1252 -13.74 22.41 -18.31
N PHE A 1253 -12.97 22.14 -17.24
CA PHE A 1253 -11.57 21.72 -17.39
C PHE A 1253 -11.41 20.26 -17.86
N PHE A 1254 -12.46 19.44 -17.68
CA PHE A 1254 -12.46 18.01 -18.03
C PHE A 1254 -13.57 17.57 -18.99
N ASN A 1255 -14.49 18.47 -19.39
CA ASN A 1255 -15.42 18.23 -20.50
C ASN A 1255 -14.85 18.82 -21.80
N TRP A 1256 -14.12 17.99 -22.55
CA TRP A 1256 -13.61 18.36 -23.87
C TRP A 1256 -14.66 18.05 -24.95
N ASP A 1257 -15.79 18.78 -24.92
CA ASP A 1257 -16.72 18.87 -26.04
C ASP A 1257 -16.49 20.16 -26.84
N THR A 1258 -16.42 20.04 -28.17
CA THR A 1258 -15.94 21.07 -29.11
C THR A 1258 -16.93 22.22 -29.38
N THR A 1259 -17.51 22.87 -28.37
CA THR A 1259 -18.60 23.87 -28.61
C THR A 1259 -18.37 25.28 -28.02
N SER A 1260 -17.17 25.66 -27.59
CA SER A 1260 -16.94 26.98 -26.96
C SER A 1260 -15.84 27.83 -27.60
N PHE A 1261 -15.74 27.88 -28.93
CA PHE A 1261 -14.74 28.73 -29.61
C PHE A 1261 -15.27 29.63 -30.75
N ASP A 1262 -16.59 29.85 -30.84
CA ASP A 1262 -17.18 30.82 -31.79
C ASP A 1262 -17.76 32.08 -31.13
N ALA A 1263 -17.62 32.24 -29.81
CA ALA A 1263 -18.29 33.30 -29.06
C ALA A 1263 -17.33 34.33 -28.43
N PHE A 1264 -16.29 34.77 -29.12
CA PHE A 1264 -15.67 36.09 -28.89
C PHE A 1264 -15.03 36.57 -30.19
N GLY A 1265 -15.86 37.20 -31.02
CA GLY A 1265 -15.45 37.90 -32.24
C GLY A 1265 -14.52 39.09 -31.95
N GLY A 1266 -13.69 39.38 -32.94
CA GLY A 1266 -12.58 40.32 -32.84
C GLY A 1266 -12.93 41.80 -32.80
N VAL A 1267 -11.87 42.58 -32.59
CA VAL A 1267 -11.71 43.98 -32.99
C VAL A 1267 -10.22 44.17 -33.34
N PRO A 1268 -9.88 44.85 -34.44
CA PRO A 1268 -8.51 44.99 -34.93
C PRO A 1268 -7.80 46.16 -34.25
N ILE A 1269 -6.49 46.07 -34.03
CA ILE A 1269 -5.68 47.24 -33.71
C ILE A 1269 -4.44 47.27 -34.61
N GLN A 1270 -4.41 48.33 -35.40
CA GLN A 1270 -3.32 48.84 -36.22
C GLN A 1270 -2.09 49.20 -35.37
N ASN A 1271 -0.93 48.71 -35.79
CA ASN A 1271 0.35 49.40 -36.02
C ASN A 1271 1.53 48.46 -35.81
#